data_AF-A0A7C9JWW7-F1
#
_entry.id   AF-A0A7C9JWW7-F1
#
_cell.length_a   1.000
_cell.length_b   1.000
_cell.length_c   1.000
_cell.angle_alpha   90.00
_cell.angle_beta   90.00
_cell.angle_gamma   90.00
#
_symmetry.space_group_name_H-M   'P 1'
#
loop_
_entity.id
_entity.type
_entity.pdbx_description
1 polymer ?
#
loop_
_entity_poly.entity_id
_entity_poly.type
_entity_poly.pdbx_seq_one_letter_code
_entity_poly.pdbx_strand_id
1 'polypeptide(L)'
;MFRIMLFFMLGMLPVAPVWAASGDAAVQQSQQAFAARNLANLERVARTVPDDHVLLPYVEYWRLVLSAGNDDARIVDFLARYPGSRLAEMLRADWLKSLGAREAWPQYLAEYPRLVKPDPAHQCYAYRAEWSQGNSGRLREAVSMWFTGRDMPSACTPLFSKLFEAGLINQEDVWRRFRIALDAGNPGVAKSVANFMAAAERPQTARLDQAMSEPGRLLGGSSLDMNQRSDREIALYALDQLARRSSSDAEQALRKRLSQFNSNEVSIAWARLATWAARRHEPVALSWYQQAGVLAVNDYQREWWARAALRAGDWPTVQRVINSMTDSTQAQPAWRYWRARALLANGQRLAANALFLGLSRELHYYGQLAQEELGPVAQAPTINIKMGGNDLAAIARDPGIARALALQDLGLRSDATQEWNWAIREMSDPQLLAAAELARRNEWYDRAINTAERTRELHDFDLRFIAPYRELAQQAARENQIDEAWVFGLMRQESRFINVARSGVGASGLMQIMPATARWIASRLGIKGFDPSEMQDPAKNIQFGAYYLKHVQTTLDGSPVLATAAYNAGPGRAQRWRDSASMESAVYIESIPFAETRDYVKKVMSNAMYYAARFGQPSVLLKDRLGTVPARQTPIQPVPESDNALELSRSGD
;
A
#
# COMPACT_ATOMS: atom_id res chain seq x y z
N MET A 1 53.20 30.65 -47.61
CA MET A 1 51.88 30.78 -48.27
C MET A 1 51.10 29.49 -48.04
N PHE A 2 49.81 29.62 -47.77
CA PHE A 2 48.76 28.59 -47.56
C PHE A 2 48.54 27.99 -46.15
N ARG A 3 47.34 28.31 -45.63
CA ARG A 3 46.61 27.71 -44.50
C ARG A 3 46.13 26.30 -44.85
N ILE A 4 46.06 25.39 -43.88
CA ILE A 4 45.15 24.22 -43.91
C ILE A 4 44.45 24.08 -42.56
N MET A 5 43.10 24.13 -42.63
CA MET A 5 42.14 23.80 -41.57
C MET A 5 42.24 22.31 -41.22
N LEU A 6 42.27 21.96 -39.93
CA LEU A 6 41.95 20.61 -39.48
C LEU A 6 40.50 20.57 -38.98
N PHE A 7 39.65 19.89 -39.75
CA PHE A 7 38.31 19.46 -39.35
C PHE A 7 38.43 18.26 -38.41
N PHE A 8 37.85 18.36 -37.20
CA PHE A 8 37.58 17.19 -36.35
C PHE A 8 36.31 16.50 -36.88
N MET A 9 36.47 15.33 -37.52
CA MET A 9 35.35 14.41 -37.77
C MET A 9 35.01 13.69 -36.46
N LEU A 10 33.81 13.98 -35.94
CA LEU A 10 33.14 13.17 -34.93
C LEU A 10 32.75 11.83 -35.59
N GLY A 11 33.38 10.73 -35.19
CA GLY A 11 32.96 9.39 -35.58
C GLY A 11 31.63 9.04 -34.91
N MET A 12 30.54 9.03 -35.67
CA MET A 12 29.32 8.33 -35.29
C MET A 12 29.61 6.83 -35.25
N LEU A 13 29.64 6.25 -34.06
CA LEU A 13 29.55 4.79 -33.89
C LEU A 13 28.13 4.36 -34.29
N PRO A 14 27.97 3.40 -35.20
CA PRO A 14 26.66 2.87 -35.52
C PRO A 14 26.15 2.05 -34.32
N VAL A 15 25.01 2.46 -33.78
CA VAL A 15 24.23 1.64 -32.85
C VAL A 15 23.79 0.40 -33.64
N ALA A 16 24.27 -0.78 -33.27
CA ALA A 16 23.79 -2.02 -33.86
C ALA A 16 22.29 -2.16 -33.58
N PRO A 17 21.44 -2.43 -34.58
CA PRO A 17 20.04 -2.71 -34.33
C PRO A 17 19.95 -3.99 -33.50
N VAL A 18 19.25 -3.94 -32.37
CA VAL A 18 18.80 -5.13 -31.66
C VAL A 18 17.91 -5.89 -32.64
N TRP A 19 18.36 -7.06 -33.09
CA TRP A 19 17.57 -7.88 -34.01
C TRP A 19 16.37 -8.40 -33.21
N ALA A 20 15.16 -7.92 -33.54
CA ALA A 20 13.92 -8.46 -32.98
C ALA A 20 13.87 -9.97 -33.24
N ALA A 21 13.40 -10.74 -32.26
CA ALA A 21 13.22 -12.18 -32.46
C ALA A 21 12.20 -12.39 -33.60
N SER A 22 12.40 -13.46 -34.37
CA SER A 22 11.45 -13.83 -35.43
C SER A 22 10.05 -13.99 -34.83
N GLY A 23 9.09 -13.15 -35.21
CA GLY A 23 7.70 -13.20 -34.71
C GLY A 23 7.29 -12.06 -33.76
N ASP A 24 8.22 -11.28 -33.21
CA ASP A 24 7.93 -10.20 -32.25
C ASP A 24 6.92 -9.18 -32.80
N ALA A 25 7.09 -8.78 -34.06
CA ALA A 25 6.18 -7.84 -34.72
C ALA A 25 4.75 -8.41 -34.85
N ALA A 26 4.61 -9.73 -35.05
CA ALA A 26 3.31 -10.38 -35.10
C ALA A 26 2.67 -10.42 -33.70
N VAL A 27 3.45 -10.68 -32.64
CA VAL A 27 2.96 -10.62 -31.26
C VAL A 27 2.49 -9.21 -30.89
N GLN A 28 3.25 -8.17 -31.21
CA GLN A 28 2.83 -6.78 -30.97
C GLN A 28 1.54 -6.42 -31.72
N GLN A 29 1.43 -6.81 -32.99
CA GLN A 29 0.21 -6.60 -33.77
C GLN A 29 -0.99 -7.39 -33.20
N SER A 30 -0.79 -8.62 -32.71
CA SER A 30 -1.80 -9.38 -31.99
C SER A 30 -2.23 -8.67 -30.71
N GLN A 31 -1.29 -8.13 -29.94
CA GLN A 31 -1.58 -7.37 -28.72
C GLN A 31 -2.42 -6.11 -29.02
N GLN A 32 -2.06 -5.37 -30.08
CA GLN A 32 -2.82 -4.20 -30.53
C GLN A 32 -4.24 -4.57 -30.98
N ALA A 33 -4.38 -5.67 -31.73
CA ALA A 33 -5.69 -6.17 -32.14
C ALA A 33 -6.54 -6.59 -30.94
N PHE A 34 -5.92 -7.23 -29.94
CA PHE A 34 -6.58 -7.59 -28.68
C PHE A 34 -7.05 -6.35 -27.91
N ALA A 35 -6.18 -5.35 -27.74
CA ALA A 35 -6.51 -4.09 -27.08
C ALA A 35 -7.64 -3.33 -27.80
N ALA A 36 -7.66 -3.37 -29.14
CA ALA A 36 -8.73 -2.82 -29.97
C ALA A 36 -10.00 -3.69 -30.02
N ARG A 37 -10.03 -4.83 -29.32
CA ARG A 37 -11.11 -5.84 -29.35
C ARG A 37 -11.49 -6.29 -30.77
N ASN A 38 -10.52 -6.32 -31.68
CA ASN A 38 -10.72 -6.72 -33.07
C ASN A 38 -10.36 -8.20 -33.27
N LEU A 39 -11.32 -9.09 -33.02
CA LEU A 39 -11.13 -10.54 -33.10
C LEU A 39 -10.69 -11.00 -34.51
N ALA A 40 -11.28 -10.47 -35.57
CA ALA A 40 -10.95 -10.86 -36.95
C ALA A 40 -9.48 -10.54 -37.29
N ASN A 41 -9.01 -9.36 -36.89
CA ASN A 41 -7.60 -8.98 -37.07
C ASN A 41 -6.68 -9.82 -36.19
N LEU A 42 -7.07 -10.07 -34.93
CA LEU A 42 -6.31 -10.91 -34.01
C LEU A 42 -6.13 -12.33 -34.56
N GLU A 43 -7.20 -12.95 -35.06
CA GLU A 43 -7.16 -14.29 -35.69
C GLU A 43 -6.25 -14.34 -36.92
N ARG A 44 -6.24 -13.28 -37.74
CA ARG A 44 -5.39 -13.19 -38.93
C ARG A 44 -3.91 -13.09 -38.56
N VAL A 45 -3.57 -12.18 -37.65
CA VAL A 45 -2.17 -11.92 -37.27
C VAL A 45 -1.61 -13.07 -36.42
N ALA A 46 -2.42 -13.66 -35.52
CA ALA A 46 -1.98 -14.74 -34.66
C ALA A 46 -1.42 -15.95 -35.41
N ARG A 47 -1.91 -16.23 -36.63
CA ARG A 47 -1.41 -17.31 -37.51
C ARG A 47 0.01 -17.07 -38.04
N THR A 48 0.52 -15.85 -37.90
CA THR A 48 1.88 -15.46 -38.34
C THR A 48 2.89 -15.49 -37.21
N VAL A 49 2.45 -15.78 -35.98
CA VAL A 49 3.32 -15.98 -34.82
C VAL A 49 3.90 -17.41 -34.90
N PRO A 50 5.23 -17.60 -34.85
CA PRO A 50 5.84 -18.92 -34.88
C PRO A 50 5.39 -19.81 -33.71
N ASP A 51 5.29 -21.12 -33.96
CA ASP A 51 4.85 -22.10 -32.95
C ASP A 51 5.82 -22.24 -31.77
N ASP A 52 7.09 -21.91 -31.97
CA ASP A 52 8.16 -21.93 -30.95
C ASP A 52 8.36 -20.55 -30.28
N HIS A 53 7.55 -19.55 -30.63
CA HIS A 53 7.68 -18.22 -30.05
C HIS A 53 7.33 -18.24 -28.55
N VAL A 54 8.21 -17.69 -27.71
CA VAL A 54 8.05 -17.71 -26.24
C VAL A 54 6.73 -17.08 -25.77
N LEU A 55 6.22 -16.10 -26.52
CA LEU A 55 4.95 -15.40 -26.27
C LEU A 55 3.72 -15.97 -27.01
N LEU A 56 3.82 -17.09 -27.72
CA LEU A 56 2.66 -17.77 -28.31
C LEU A 56 1.51 -18.00 -27.30
N PRO A 57 1.78 -18.40 -26.03
CA PRO A 57 0.71 -18.60 -25.04
C PRO A 57 -0.13 -17.34 -24.79
N TYR A 58 0.49 -16.15 -24.85
CA TYR A 58 -0.23 -14.87 -24.71
C TYR A 58 -1.18 -14.62 -25.88
N VAL A 59 -0.72 -14.91 -27.10
CA VAL A 59 -1.51 -14.73 -28.31
C VAL A 59 -2.73 -15.67 -28.31
N GLU A 60 -2.54 -16.92 -27.90
CA GLU A 60 -3.64 -17.87 -27.73
C GLU A 60 -4.61 -17.44 -26.63
N TYR A 61 -4.10 -16.97 -25.49
CA TYR A 61 -4.92 -16.44 -24.41
C TYR A 61 -5.79 -15.26 -24.89
N TRP A 62 -5.21 -14.29 -25.61
CA TRP A 62 -5.95 -13.15 -26.15
C TRP A 62 -7.08 -13.58 -27.10
N ARG A 63 -6.84 -14.60 -27.93
CA ARG A 63 -7.86 -15.17 -28.82
C ARG A 63 -9.01 -15.77 -28.02
N LEU A 64 -8.70 -16.56 -26.99
CA LEU A 64 -9.72 -17.18 -26.13
C LEU A 64 -10.58 -16.14 -25.42
N VAL A 65 -9.96 -15.09 -24.87
CA VAL A 65 -10.67 -14.01 -24.18
C VAL A 65 -11.64 -13.28 -25.12
N LEU A 66 -11.27 -13.04 -26.39
CA LEU A 66 -12.15 -12.35 -27.35
C LEU A 66 -13.16 -13.24 -28.07
N SER A 67 -12.94 -14.55 -28.17
CA SER A 67 -13.87 -15.47 -28.85
C SER A 67 -15.12 -15.87 -28.04
N ALA A 68 -15.34 -15.25 -26.87
CA ALA A 68 -16.42 -15.45 -25.91
C ALA A 68 -16.38 -16.75 -25.07
N GLY A 69 -16.67 -16.60 -23.78
CA GLY A 69 -16.31 -17.51 -22.67
C GLY A 69 -17.29 -18.65 -22.33
N ASN A 70 -17.70 -19.44 -23.33
CA ASN A 70 -18.40 -20.72 -23.10
C ASN A 70 -17.80 -21.89 -23.92
N ASP A 71 -16.67 -21.70 -24.60
CA ASP A 71 -15.95 -22.81 -25.20
C ASP A 71 -15.11 -23.53 -24.13
N ASP A 72 -15.83 -24.25 -23.26
CA ASP A 72 -15.25 -25.00 -22.16
C ASP A 72 -14.17 -25.97 -22.67
N ALA A 73 -14.34 -26.52 -23.87
CA ALA A 73 -13.38 -27.44 -24.48
C ALA A 73 -12.05 -26.75 -24.81
N ARG A 74 -12.08 -25.58 -25.47
CA ARG A 74 -10.87 -24.81 -25.75
C ARG A 74 -10.20 -24.27 -24.49
N ILE A 75 -10.99 -23.90 -23.47
CA ILE A 75 -10.44 -23.48 -22.17
C ILE A 75 -9.73 -24.67 -21.50
N VAL A 76 -10.37 -25.83 -21.43
CA VAL A 76 -9.76 -27.05 -20.87
C VAL A 76 -8.47 -27.43 -21.61
N ASP A 77 -8.46 -27.36 -22.94
CA ASP A 77 -7.26 -27.59 -23.75
C ASP A 77 -6.12 -26.61 -23.39
N PHE A 78 -6.42 -25.31 -23.32
CA PHE A 78 -5.43 -24.30 -22.95
C PHE A 78 -4.87 -24.52 -21.54
N LEU A 79 -5.74 -24.80 -20.57
CA LEU A 79 -5.34 -25.08 -19.18
C LEU A 79 -4.47 -26.34 -19.08
N ALA A 80 -4.68 -27.33 -19.94
CA ALA A 80 -3.88 -28.55 -20.00
C ALA A 80 -2.52 -28.34 -20.68
N ARG A 81 -2.43 -27.45 -21.68
CA ARG A 81 -1.17 -27.13 -22.37
C ARG A 81 -0.25 -26.19 -21.57
N TYR A 82 -0.81 -25.31 -20.74
CA TYR A 82 -0.02 -24.34 -19.96
C TYR A 82 -0.24 -24.45 -18.44
N PRO A 83 -0.08 -25.65 -17.84
CA PRO A 83 -0.36 -25.84 -16.43
C PRO A 83 0.53 -24.96 -15.55
N GLY A 84 -0.05 -24.35 -14.52
CA GLY A 84 0.68 -23.51 -13.56
C GLY A 84 1.22 -22.19 -14.11
N SER A 85 0.93 -21.83 -15.37
CA SER A 85 1.24 -20.52 -15.95
C SER A 85 0.30 -19.42 -15.44
N ARG A 86 0.73 -18.15 -15.52
CA ARG A 86 -0.11 -17.01 -15.13
C ARG A 86 -1.37 -16.93 -16.00
N LEU A 87 -1.22 -17.18 -17.30
CA LEU A 87 -2.32 -17.14 -18.25
C LEU A 87 -3.37 -18.20 -17.93
N ALA A 88 -2.95 -19.41 -17.55
CA ALA A 88 -3.86 -20.45 -17.12
C ALA A 88 -4.57 -20.10 -15.81
N GLU A 89 -3.88 -19.43 -14.87
CA GLU A 89 -4.51 -18.92 -13.65
C GLU A 89 -5.58 -17.86 -13.96
N MET A 90 -5.26 -16.87 -14.79
CA MET A 90 -6.20 -15.81 -15.18
C MET A 90 -7.42 -16.38 -15.91
N LEU A 91 -7.18 -17.27 -16.87
CA LEU A 91 -8.26 -17.91 -17.62
C LEU A 91 -9.13 -18.78 -16.71
N ARG A 92 -8.52 -19.54 -15.78
CA ARG A 92 -9.27 -20.35 -14.80
C ARG A 92 -10.11 -19.48 -13.88
N ALA A 93 -9.59 -18.34 -13.40
CA ALA A 93 -10.34 -17.41 -12.56
C ALA A 93 -11.60 -16.89 -13.27
N ASP A 94 -11.44 -16.38 -14.48
CA ASP A 94 -12.56 -15.86 -15.27
C ASP A 94 -13.55 -16.97 -15.65
N TRP A 95 -13.06 -18.16 -16.00
CA TRP A 95 -13.90 -19.31 -16.31
C TRP A 95 -14.68 -19.80 -15.09
N LEU A 96 -14.08 -19.83 -13.90
CA LEU A 96 -14.77 -20.17 -12.66
C LEU A 96 -15.90 -19.18 -12.36
N LYS A 97 -15.72 -17.87 -12.60
CA LYS A 97 -16.83 -16.90 -12.47
C LYS A 97 -17.98 -17.21 -13.41
N SER A 98 -17.68 -17.57 -14.67
CA SER A 98 -18.70 -18.03 -15.63
C SER A 98 -19.41 -19.30 -15.16
N LEU A 99 -18.65 -20.33 -14.77
CA LEU A 99 -19.15 -21.60 -14.22
C LEU A 99 -20.05 -21.38 -13.00
N GLY A 100 -19.64 -20.51 -12.08
CA GLY A 100 -20.40 -20.21 -10.88
C GLY A 100 -21.68 -19.43 -11.16
N ALA A 101 -21.65 -18.50 -12.11
CA ALA A 101 -22.83 -17.75 -12.53
C ALA A 101 -23.89 -18.64 -13.20
N ARG A 102 -23.47 -19.65 -13.97
CA ARG A 102 -24.35 -20.64 -14.61
C ARG A 102 -24.60 -21.91 -13.79
N GLU A 103 -24.13 -21.92 -12.53
CA GLU A 103 -24.32 -23.02 -11.58
C GLU A 103 -23.80 -24.39 -12.06
N ALA A 104 -22.75 -24.41 -12.89
CA ALA A 104 -22.09 -25.62 -13.35
C ALA A 104 -21.18 -26.22 -12.25
N TRP A 105 -21.80 -26.64 -11.14
CA TRP A 105 -21.12 -27.04 -9.90
C TRP A 105 -20.13 -28.20 -10.06
N PRO A 106 -20.39 -29.27 -10.84
CA PRO A 106 -19.42 -30.34 -11.01
C PRO A 106 -18.09 -29.85 -11.61
N GLN A 107 -18.14 -29.07 -12.68
CA GLN A 107 -16.95 -28.48 -13.30
C GLN A 107 -16.31 -27.42 -12.39
N TYR A 108 -17.14 -26.59 -11.74
CA TYR A 108 -16.65 -25.59 -10.79
C TYR A 108 -15.81 -26.21 -9.68
N LEU A 109 -16.33 -27.26 -9.03
CA LEU A 109 -15.66 -27.93 -7.91
C LEU A 109 -14.43 -28.74 -8.37
N ALA A 110 -14.38 -29.17 -9.63
CA ALA A 110 -13.20 -29.81 -10.20
C ALA A 110 -12.03 -28.82 -10.43
N GLU A 111 -12.34 -27.58 -10.82
CA GLU A 111 -11.33 -26.58 -11.16
C GLU A 111 -10.99 -25.61 -10.02
N TYR A 112 -11.92 -25.33 -9.11
CA TYR A 112 -11.71 -24.38 -8.01
C TYR A 112 -10.48 -24.72 -7.14
N PRO A 113 -10.22 -25.98 -6.74
CA PRO A 113 -9.03 -26.33 -5.98
C PRO A 113 -7.70 -26.09 -6.72
N ARG A 114 -7.74 -25.91 -8.04
CA ARG A 114 -6.58 -25.63 -8.90
C ARG A 114 -6.30 -24.14 -9.06
N LEU A 115 -7.19 -23.27 -8.56
CA LEU A 115 -7.01 -21.82 -8.58
C LEU A 115 -6.10 -21.41 -7.42
N VAL A 116 -4.98 -20.75 -7.73
CA VAL A 116 -3.97 -20.37 -6.72
C VAL A 116 -4.44 -19.18 -5.87
N LYS A 117 -5.14 -18.21 -6.47
CA LYS A 117 -5.56 -16.97 -5.81
C LYS A 117 -7.07 -16.69 -5.96
N PRO A 118 -7.94 -17.45 -5.25
CA PRO A 118 -9.38 -17.21 -5.30
C PRO A 118 -9.78 -15.87 -4.66
N ASP A 119 -10.41 -15.00 -5.46
CA ASP A 119 -11.08 -13.80 -4.95
C ASP A 119 -12.40 -14.13 -4.22
N PRO A 120 -13.04 -13.17 -3.52
CA PRO A 120 -14.28 -13.41 -2.79
C PRO A 120 -15.45 -13.94 -3.64
N ALA A 121 -15.53 -13.59 -4.92
CA ALA A 121 -16.59 -14.13 -5.79
C ALA A 121 -16.41 -15.64 -5.97
N HIS A 122 -15.17 -16.10 -6.21
CA HIS A 122 -14.88 -17.52 -6.29
C HIS A 122 -15.22 -18.24 -4.98
N GLN A 123 -14.82 -17.68 -3.84
CA GLN A 123 -15.13 -18.28 -2.53
C GLN A 123 -16.64 -18.41 -2.30
N CYS A 124 -17.42 -17.38 -2.64
CA CYS A 124 -18.87 -17.41 -2.52
C CYS A 124 -19.53 -18.48 -3.42
N TYR A 125 -19.04 -18.64 -4.67
CA TYR A 125 -19.50 -19.72 -5.53
C TYR A 125 -19.09 -21.10 -5.00
N ALA A 126 -17.87 -21.27 -4.50
CA ALA A 126 -17.40 -22.51 -3.92
C ALA A 126 -18.28 -22.95 -2.74
N TYR A 127 -18.57 -22.05 -1.79
CA TYR A 127 -19.45 -22.38 -0.66
C TYR A 127 -20.87 -22.72 -1.10
N ARG A 128 -21.40 -22.04 -2.12
CA ARG A 128 -22.71 -22.37 -2.69
C ARG A 128 -22.71 -23.75 -3.37
N ALA A 129 -21.65 -24.08 -4.11
CA ALA A 129 -21.48 -25.34 -4.80
C ALA A 129 -21.32 -26.52 -3.82
N GLU A 130 -20.49 -26.35 -2.78
CA GLU A 130 -20.33 -27.34 -1.72
C GLU A 130 -21.65 -27.59 -0.98
N TRP A 131 -22.35 -26.52 -0.60
CA TRP A 131 -23.63 -26.63 0.11
C TRP A 131 -24.73 -27.24 -0.76
N SER A 132 -24.77 -26.96 -2.07
CA SER A 132 -25.76 -27.59 -2.97
C SER A 132 -25.57 -29.10 -3.11
N GLN A 133 -24.36 -29.62 -2.83
CA GLN A 133 -24.06 -31.05 -2.77
C GLN A 133 -24.24 -31.66 -1.37
N GLY A 134 -24.79 -30.90 -0.41
CA GLY A 134 -24.99 -31.35 0.96
C GLY A 134 -23.74 -31.29 1.84
N ASN A 135 -22.62 -30.71 1.38
CA ASN A 135 -21.43 -30.52 2.18
C ASN A 135 -21.53 -29.22 3.01
N SER A 136 -21.61 -29.36 4.33
CA SER A 136 -21.70 -28.25 5.29
C SER A 136 -20.40 -27.96 6.04
N GLY A 137 -19.30 -28.63 5.70
CA GLY A 137 -18.05 -28.59 6.45
C GLY A 137 -17.39 -27.20 6.54
N ARG A 138 -17.70 -26.29 5.60
CA ARG A 138 -17.09 -24.95 5.52
C ARG A 138 -18.06 -23.79 5.72
N LEU A 139 -19.23 -24.04 6.33
CA LEU A 139 -20.23 -23.00 6.57
C LEU A 139 -19.73 -21.91 7.52
N ARG A 140 -18.84 -22.23 8.47
CA ARG A 140 -18.28 -21.24 9.40
C ARG A 140 -17.43 -20.20 8.65
N GLU A 141 -16.61 -20.66 7.72
CA GLU A 141 -15.81 -19.81 6.84
C GLU A 141 -16.71 -18.96 5.94
N ALA A 142 -17.78 -19.54 5.40
CA ALA A 142 -18.78 -18.80 4.62
C ALA A 142 -19.44 -17.68 5.44
N VAL A 143 -19.85 -17.95 6.68
CA VAL A 143 -20.39 -16.94 7.60
C VAL A 143 -19.35 -15.85 7.91
N SER A 144 -18.07 -16.20 8.07
CA SER A 144 -17.02 -15.21 8.36
C SER A 144 -16.89 -14.13 7.28
N MET A 145 -17.22 -14.45 6.02
CA MET A 145 -17.22 -13.48 4.91
C MET A 145 -18.26 -12.36 5.06
N TRP A 146 -19.27 -12.55 5.92
CA TRP A 146 -20.29 -11.54 6.20
C TRP A 146 -19.71 -10.32 6.93
N PHE A 147 -18.73 -10.51 7.82
CA PHE A 147 -18.25 -9.47 8.72
C PHE A 147 -17.22 -8.53 8.07
N THR A 148 -17.65 -7.83 7.02
CA THR A 148 -16.85 -6.84 6.29
C THR A 148 -17.66 -5.57 6.01
N GLY A 149 -16.96 -4.43 6.09
CA GLY A 149 -17.51 -3.13 5.71
C GLY A 149 -17.30 -2.78 4.24
N ARG A 150 -16.57 -3.62 3.51
CA ARG A 150 -16.36 -3.46 2.07
C ARG A 150 -17.55 -4.00 1.29
N ASP A 151 -17.77 -3.43 0.11
CA ASP A 151 -18.71 -4.00 -0.83
C ASP A 151 -18.21 -5.38 -1.27
N MET A 152 -19.14 -6.33 -1.40
CA MET A 152 -18.83 -7.70 -1.79
C MET A 152 -19.36 -7.96 -3.18
N PRO A 153 -18.68 -8.80 -4.00
CA PRO A 153 -19.17 -9.13 -5.33
C PRO A 153 -20.62 -9.62 -5.28
N SER A 154 -21.43 -9.26 -6.29
CA SER A 154 -22.83 -9.69 -6.37
C SER A 154 -23.02 -11.21 -6.33
N ALA A 155 -21.99 -11.96 -6.74
CA ALA A 155 -21.88 -13.41 -6.59
C ALA A 155 -22.08 -13.92 -5.14
N CYS A 156 -21.79 -13.08 -4.14
CA CYS A 156 -21.94 -13.40 -2.72
C CYS A 156 -23.35 -13.19 -2.18
N THR A 157 -24.18 -12.37 -2.83
CA THR A 157 -25.54 -12.08 -2.35
C THR A 157 -26.37 -13.36 -2.16
N PRO A 158 -26.43 -14.31 -3.12
CA PRO A 158 -27.19 -15.55 -2.94
C PRO A 158 -26.66 -16.43 -1.79
N LEU A 159 -25.36 -16.41 -1.52
CA LEU A 159 -24.78 -17.13 -0.38
C LEU A 159 -25.28 -16.52 0.93
N PHE A 160 -25.18 -15.20 1.08
CA PHE A 160 -25.60 -14.52 2.29
C PHE A 160 -27.09 -14.62 2.55
N SER A 161 -27.94 -14.55 1.52
CA SER A 161 -29.37 -14.82 1.62
C SER A 161 -29.64 -16.21 2.19
N LYS A 162 -29.00 -17.25 1.64
CA LYS A 162 -29.15 -18.62 2.13
C LYS A 162 -28.66 -18.79 3.57
N LEU A 163 -27.51 -18.20 3.93
CA LEU A 163 -26.97 -18.27 5.30
C LEU A 163 -27.90 -17.59 6.31
N PHE A 164 -28.53 -16.47 5.93
CA PHE A 164 -29.50 -15.77 6.75
C PHE A 164 -30.81 -16.56 6.88
N GLU A 165 -31.35 -17.08 5.78
CA GLU A 165 -32.54 -17.95 5.77
C GLU A 165 -32.34 -19.22 6.61
N ALA A 166 -31.12 -19.77 6.63
CA ALA A 166 -30.75 -20.91 7.46
C ALA A 166 -30.48 -20.55 8.95
N GLY A 167 -30.59 -19.27 9.32
CA GLY A 167 -30.34 -18.79 10.69
C GLY A 167 -28.87 -18.78 11.13
N LEU A 168 -27.94 -19.05 10.20
CA LEU A 168 -26.49 -19.02 10.47
C LEU A 168 -25.94 -17.59 10.56
N ILE A 169 -26.63 -16.65 9.92
CA ILE A 169 -26.49 -15.21 10.13
C ILE A 169 -27.79 -14.74 10.78
N ASN A 170 -27.70 -14.18 11.98
CA ASN A 170 -28.87 -13.68 12.70
C ASN A 170 -28.97 -12.14 12.64
N GLN A 171 -30.04 -11.58 13.23
CA GLN A 171 -30.27 -10.12 13.25
C GLN A 171 -29.15 -9.32 13.94
N GLU A 172 -28.51 -9.84 14.99
CA GLU A 172 -27.36 -9.17 15.62
C GLU A 172 -26.15 -9.13 14.70
N ASP A 173 -25.93 -10.15 13.88
CA ASP A 173 -24.86 -10.17 12.88
C ASP A 173 -25.13 -9.16 11.75
N VAL A 174 -26.40 -8.95 11.38
CA VAL A 174 -26.80 -7.90 10.45
C VAL A 174 -26.49 -6.52 11.01
N TRP A 175 -26.85 -6.24 12.28
CA TRP A 175 -26.49 -4.99 12.96
C TRP A 175 -24.97 -4.82 13.10
N ARG A 176 -24.22 -5.90 13.37
CA ARG A 176 -22.77 -5.86 13.44
C ARG A 176 -22.16 -5.45 12.10
N ARG A 177 -22.59 -6.08 10.99
CA ARG A 177 -22.12 -5.71 9.65
C ARG A 177 -22.52 -4.29 9.27
N PHE A 178 -23.72 -3.84 9.65
CA PHE A 178 -24.17 -2.46 9.45
C PHE A 178 -23.20 -1.46 10.09
N ARG A 179 -22.82 -1.67 11.36
CA ARG A 179 -21.83 -0.82 12.05
C ARG A 179 -20.46 -0.87 11.39
N ILE A 180 -19.96 -2.07 11.04
CA ILE A 180 -18.66 -2.23 10.35
C ILE A 180 -18.65 -1.44 9.03
N ALA A 181 -19.74 -1.47 8.26
CA ALA A 181 -19.85 -0.71 7.01
C ALA A 181 -19.83 0.81 7.22
N LEU A 182 -20.52 1.31 8.24
CA LEU A 182 -20.49 2.74 8.59
C LEU A 182 -19.12 3.19 9.09
N ASP A 183 -18.47 2.39 9.95
CA ASP A 183 -17.11 2.67 10.44
C ASP A 183 -16.08 2.67 9.29
N ALA A 184 -16.29 1.82 8.28
CA ALA A 184 -15.49 1.78 7.07
C ALA A 184 -15.76 2.94 6.10
N GLY A 185 -16.71 3.83 6.40
CA GLY A 185 -17.09 4.94 5.53
C GLY A 185 -17.91 4.53 4.30
N ASN A 186 -18.57 3.36 4.35
CA ASN A 186 -19.36 2.80 3.25
C ASN A 186 -20.86 2.75 3.58
N PRO A 187 -21.55 3.91 3.64
CA PRO A 187 -22.98 3.96 3.95
C PRO A 187 -23.84 3.25 2.89
N GLY A 188 -23.37 3.13 1.64
CA GLY A 188 -24.04 2.33 0.61
C GLY A 188 -24.14 0.84 0.98
N VAL A 189 -23.05 0.27 1.51
CA VAL A 189 -23.04 -1.12 2.02
C VAL A 189 -23.95 -1.22 3.24
N ALA A 190 -23.91 -0.25 4.16
CA ALA A 190 -24.79 -0.23 5.33
C ALA A 190 -26.29 -0.23 4.93
N LYS A 191 -26.67 0.57 3.91
CA LYS A 191 -28.03 0.56 3.34
C LYS A 191 -28.41 -0.79 2.74
N SER A 192 -27.50 -1.43 2.00
CA SER A 192 -27.73 -2.75 1.43
C SER A 192 -27.91 -3.82 2.52
N VAL A 193 -27.07 -3.81 3.55
CA VAL A 193 -27.16 -4.71 4.71
C VAL A 193 -28.46 -4.52 5.50
N ALA A 194 -28.93 -3.28 5.62
CA ALA A 194 -30.20 -2.97 6.30
C ALA A 194 -31.43 -3.63 5.65
N ASN A 195 -31.33 -4.12 4.40
CA ASN A 195 -32.40 -4.89 3.76
C ASN A 195 -32.63 -6.26 4.42
N PHE A 196 -31.64 -6.80 5.13
CA PHE A 196 -31.76 -8.03 5.93
C PHE A 196 -32.43 -7.81 7.30
N MET A 197 -32.66 -6.55 7.70
CA MET A 197 -33.35 -6.21 8.94
C MET A 197 -34.87 -6.25 8.77
N ALA A 198 -35.58 -6.54 9.87
CA ALA A 198 -37.03 -6.40 9.94
C ALA A 198 -37.46 -4.97 9.58
N ALA A 199 -38.56 -4.83 8.85
CA ALA A 199 -39.01 -3.53 8.33
C ALA A 199 -39.19 -2.46 9.44
N ALA A 200 -39.65 -2.87 10.63
CA ALA A 200 -39.84 -1.99 11.78
C ALA A 200 -38.52 -1.49 12.41
N GLU A 201 -37.42 -2.23 12.26
CA GLU A 201 -36.11 -1.90 12.83
C GLU A 201 -35.15 -1.28 11.79
N ARG A 202 -35.56 -1.22 10.53
CA ARG A 202 -34.71 -0.78 9.42
C ARG A 202 -34.38 0.72 9.54
N PRO A 203 -33.10 1.11 9.56
CA PRO A 203 -32.69 2.51 9.52
C PRO A 203 -33.26 3.26 8.31
N GLN A 204 -33.80 4.45 8.54
CA GLN A 204 -34.32 5.29 7.46
C GLN A 204 -33.18 5.87 6.63
N THR A 205 -33.18 5.57 5.31
CA THR A 205 -32.14 6.01 4.38
C THR A 205 -31.92 7.52 4.41
N ALA A 206 -33.00 8.31 4.42
CA ALA A 206 -32.93 9.77 4.44
C ALA A 206 -32.20 10.32 5.69
N ARG A 207 -32.44 9.71 6.87
CA ARG A 207 -31.75 10.09 8.12
C ARG A 207 -30.27 9.70 8.09
N LEU A 208 -29.96 8.55 7.52
CA LEU A 208 -28.57 8.12 7.34
C LEU A 208 -27.80 9.06 6.39
N ASP A 209 -28.45 9.51 5.31
CA ASP A 209 -27.87 10.50 4.40
C ASP A 209 -27.67 11.86 5.07
N GLN A 210 -28.65 12.30 5.88
CA GLN A 210 -28.53 13.51 6.66
C GLN A 210 -27.42 13.42 7.72
N ALA A 211 -27.22 12.26 8.34
CA ALA A 211 -26.12 12.04 9.29
C ALA A 211 -24.74 12.26 8.63
N MET A 212 -24.62 12.01 7.33
CA MET A 212 -23.39 12.23 6.58
C MET A 212 -23.23 13.69 6.14
N SER A 213 -24.27 14.31 5.59
CA SER A 213 -24.20 15.67 5.04
C SER A 213 -24.30 16.76 6.11
N GLU A 214 -25.26 16.64 7.04
CA GLU A 214 -25.66 17.63 8.04
C GLU A 214 -25.74 17.04 9.47
N PRO A 215 -24.67 16.38 9.99
CA PRO A 215 -24.73 15.67 11.26
C PRO A 215 -25.16 16.53 12.45
N GLY A 216 -24.66 17.78 12.54
CA GLY A 216 -25.00 18.69 13.63
C GLY A 216 -26.49 19.06 13.66
N ARG A 217 -27.11 19.25 12.49
CA ARG A 217 -28.55 19.55 12.38
C ARG A 217 -29.38 18.34 12.81
N LEU A 218 -29.01 17.15 12.35
CA LEU A 218 -29.69 15.91 12.73
C LEU A 218 -29.62 15.69 14.25
N LEU A 219 -28.43 15.84 14.84
CA LEU A 219 -28.20 15.67 16.28
C LEU A 219 -28.85 16.78 17.12
N GLY A 220 -29.03 17.99 16.59
CA GLY A 220 -29.71 19.09 17.28
C GLY A 220 -31.23 19.05 17.20
N GLY A 221 -31.80 18.31 16.24
CA GLY A 221 -33.24 18.21 16.03
C GLY A 221 -33.95 17.12 16.84
N SER A 222 -35.28 17.04 16.69
CA SER A 222 -36.17 16.03 17.29
C SER A 222 -36.52 14.88 16.34
N SER A 223 -35.87 14.80 15.17
CA SER A 223 -36.21 13.82 14.12
C SER A 223 -35.76 12.39 14.43
N LEU A 224 -34.90 12.20 15.42
CA LEU A 224 -34.42 10.89 15.89
C LEU A 224 -35.23 10.43 17.11
N ASP A 225 -35.87 9.28 17.00
CA ASP A 225 -36.51 8.57 18.12
C ASP A 225 -35.50 7.65 18.81
N MET A 226 -34.90 8.14 19.90
CA MET A 226 -33.84 7.43 20.60
C MET A 226 -34.30 6.16 21.33
N ASN A 227 -35.60 5.86 21.37
CA ASN A 227 -36.08 4.56 21.83
C ASN A 227 -35.82 3.46 20.78
N GLN A 228 -35.71 3.83 19.50
CA GLN A 228 -35.41 2.90 18.42
C GLN A 228 -33.90 2.70 18.26
N ARG A 229 -33.48 1.43 18.19
CA ARG A 229 -32.07 1.08 17.97
C ARG A 229 -31.52 1.70 16.69
N SER A 230 -32.31 1.68 15.61
CA SER A 230 -31.95 2.26 14.31
C SER A 230 -31.51 3.73 14.41
N ASP A 231 -32.30 4.54 15.11
CA ASP A 231 -32.01 5.97 15.28
C ASP A 231 -30.85 6.21 16.24
N ARG A 232 -30.63 5.35 17.26
CA ARG A 232 -29.42 5.39 18.09
C ARG A 232 -28.16 5.09 17.26
N GLU A 233 -28.18 4.10 16.37
CA GLU A 233 -27.06 3.82 15.47
C GLU A 233 -26.77 4.98 14.50
N ILE A 234 -27.83 5.58 13.94
CA ILE A 234 -27.70 6.77 13.09
C ILE A 234 -27.12 7.93 13.89
N ALA A 235 -27.55 8.14 15.14
CA ALA A 235 -27.01 9.18 16.01
C ALA A 235 -25.52 8.95 16.31
N LEU A 236 -25.11 7.72 16.61
CA LEU A 236 -23.70 7.37 16.80
C LEU A 236 -22.87 7.63 15.52
N TYR A 237 -23.43 7.36 14.34
CA TYR A 237 -22.76 7.66 13.07
C TYR A 237 -22.69 9.17 12.81
N ALA A 238 -23.77 9.92 13.08
CA ALA A 238 -23.76 11.38 12.98
C ALA A 238 -22.73 12.01 13.92
N LEU A 239 -22.54 11.45 15.12
CA LEU A 239 -21.49 11.87 16.06
C LEU A 239 -20.09 11.62 15.49
N ASP A 240 -19.84 10.49 14.83
CA ASP A 240 -18.59 10.23 14.11
C ASP A 240 -18.36 11.28 13.01
N GLN A 241 -19.38 11.53 12.19
CA GLN A 241 -19.31 12.49 11.08
C GLN A 241 -19.11 13.93 11.57
N LEU A 242 -19.72 14.29 12.71
CA LEU A 242 -19.49 15.59 13.34
C LEU A 242 -18.07 15.68 13.90
N ALA A 243 -17.60 14.63 14.57
CA ALA A 243 -16.25 14.56 15.14
C ALA A 243 -15.16 14.68 14.06
N ARG A 244 -15.38 14.16 12.85
CA ARG A 244 -14.50 14.39 11.69
C ARG A 244 -14.28 15.87 11.38
N ARG A 245 -15.31 16.70 11.59
CA ARG A 245 -15.29 18.13 11.29
C ARG A 245 -14.83 18.96 12.47
N SER A 246 -15.35 18.68 13.66
CA SER A 246 -15.16 19.50 14.86
C SER A 246 -15.26 18.67 16.13
N SER A 247 -14.19 18.63 16.92
CA SER A 247 -14.17 17.97 18.24
C SER A 247 -15.15 18.64 19.20
N SER A 248 -15.16 19.97 19.25
CA SER A 248 -16.00 20.73 20.19
C SER A 248 -17.48 20.52 19.92
N ASP A 249 -17.90 20.56 18.65
CA ASP A 249 -19.31 20.41 18.30
C ASP A 249 -19.79 18.98 18.56
N ALA A 250 -18.95 17.99 18.27
CA ALA A 250 -19.24 16.59 18.54
C ALA A 250 -19.36 16.31 20.04
N GLU A 251 -18.47 16.86 20.87
CA GLU A 251 -18.56 16.74 22.31
C GLU A 251 -19.85 17.38 22.85
N GLN A 252 -20.17 18.60 22.43
CA GLN A 252 -21.40 19.28 22.85
C GLN A 252 -22.65 18.49 22.45
N ALA A 253 -22.67 17.93 21.23
CA ALA A 253 -23.76 17.11 20.74
C ALA A 253 -23.91 15.80 21.54
N LEU A 254 -22.80 15.11 21.84
CA LEU A 254 -22.81 13.89 22.66
C LEU A 254 -23.32 14.20 24.08
N ARG A 255 -22.78 15.23 24.73
CA ARG A 255 -23.14 15.60 26.11
C ARG A 255 -24.63 15.87 26.28
N LYS A 256 -25.28 16.50 25.29
CA LYS A 256 -26.74 16.74 25.29
C LYS A 256 -27.57 15.46 25.19
N ARG A 257 -27.00 14.35 24.70
CA ARG A 257 -27.69 13.09 24.44
C ARG A 257 -27.22 11.92 25.31
N LEU A 258 -26.34 12.15 26.29
CA LEU A 258 -25.76 11.06 27.11
C LEU A 258 -26.83 10.18 27.77
N SER A 259 -27.91 10.77 28.28
CA SER A 259 -29.01 10.03 28.93
C SER A 259 -29.88 9.22 27.96
N GLN A 260 -29.75 9.45 26.65
CA GLN A 260 -30.52 8.78 25.60
C GLN A 260 -29.79 7.54 25.04
N PHE A 261 -28.52 7.34 25.43
CA PHE A 261 -27.71 6.18 25.07
C PHE A 261 -27.53 5.26 26.27
N ASN A 262 -27.39 3.96 26.04
CA ASN A 262 -26.94 3.05 27.08
C ASN A 262 -25.41 3.19 27.32
N SER A 263 -24.90 2.58 28.39
CA SER A 263 -23.50 2.70 28.80
C SER A 263 -22.49 2.25 27.72
N ASN A 264 -22.82 1.20 26.97
CA ASN A 264 -21.98 0.72 25.88
C ASN A 264 -21.99 1.70 24.68
N GLU A 265 -23.15 2.24 24.32
CA GLU A 265 -23.28 3.24 23.26
C GLU A 265 -22.55 4.55 23.60
N VAL A 266 -22.63 5.01 24.85
CA VAL A 266 -21.84 6.16 25.35
C VAL A 266 -20.35 5.89 25.19
N SER A 267 -19.90 4.69 25.54
CA SER A 267 -18.48 4.29 25.41
C SER A 267 -18.03 4.29 23.95
N ILE A 268 -18.86 3.77 23.03
CA ILE A 268 -18.60 3.79 21.58
C ILE A 268 -18.55 5.23 21.05
N ALA A 269 -19.45 6.10 21.50
CA ALA A 269 -19.46 7.50 21.09
C ALA A 269 -18.16 8.21 21.49
N TRP A 270 -17.72 8.03 22.75
CA TRP A 270 -16.45 8.58 23.20
C TRP A 270 -15.25 8.03 22.43
N ALA A 271 -15.22 6.72 22.13
CA ALA A 271 -14.16 6.12 21.33
C ALA A 271 -14.04 6.75 19.93
N ARG A 272 -15.18 7.02 19.28
CA ARG A 272 -15.23 7.67 17.95
C ARG A 272 -14.71 9.10 18.01
N LEU A 273 -15.22 9.90 18.96
CA LEU A 273 -14.76 11.28 19.18
C LEU A 273 -13.25 11.34 19.49
N ALA A 274 -12.78 10.48 20.41
CA ALA A 274 -11.39 10.37 20.81
C ALA A 274 -10.46 10.07 19.64
N THR A 275 -10.91 9.24 18.70
CA THR A 275 -10.12 8.87 17.51
C THR A 275 -9.89 10.06 16.59
N TRP A 276 -10.92 10.87 16.33
CA TRP A 276 -10.75 12.09 15.51
C TRP A 276 -9.92 13.15 16.21
N ALA A 277 -10.11 13.33 17.53
CA ALA A 277 -9.27 14.21 18.34
C ALA A 277 -7.79 13.76 18.32
N ALA A 278 -7.52 12.45 18.46
CA ALA A 278 -6.17 11.89 18.42
C ALA A 278 -5.51 12.11 17.06
N ARG A 279 -6.24 11.94 15.96
CA ARG A 279 -5.77 12.22 14.59
C ARG A 279 -5.47 13.70 14.35
N ARG A 280 -6.16 14.61 15.05
CA ARG A 280 -5.85 16.05 15.04
C ARG A 280 -4.79 16.46 16.07
N HIS A 281 -4.24 15.50 16.81
CA HIS A 281 -3.28 15.70 17.91
C HIS A 281 -3.83 16.59 19.03
N GLU A 282 -5.12 16.50 19.31
CA GLU A 282 -5.75 17.24 20.38
C GLU A 282 -5.55 16.53 21.73
N PRO A 283 -5.10 17.23 22.79
CA PRO A 283 -4.85 16.62 24.10
C PRO A 283 -6.09 15.95 24.73
N VAL A 284 -7.29 16.43 24.40
CA VAL A 284 -8.57 15.90 24.91
C VAL A 284 -8.81 14.44 24.50
N ALA A 285 -8.14 13.95 23.45
CA ALA A 285 -8.30 12.58 22.98
C ALA A 285 -8.06 11.53 24.07
N LEU A 286 -7.07 11.75 24.95
CA LEU A 286 -6.75 10.80 26.02
C LEU A 286 -7.87 10.67 27.05
N SER A 287 -8.46 11.79 27.49
CA SER A 287 -9.55 11.77 28.46
C SER A 287 -10.82 11.17 27.86
N TRP A 288 -11.07 11.36 26.56
CA TRP A 288 -12.19 10.73 25.86
C TRP A 288 -11.97 9.23 25.66
N TYR A 289 -10.76 8.76 25.34
CA TYR A 289 -10.49 7.32 25.33
C TYR A 289 -10.62 6.67 26.72
N GLN A 290 -10.22 7.37 27.78
CA GLN A 290 -10.42 6.91 29.15
C GLN A 290 -11.92 6.78 29.49
N GLN A 291 -12.75 7.72 29.03
CA GLN A 291 -14.22 7.63 29.17
C GLN A 291 -14.82 6.47 28.35
N ALA A 292 -14.26 6.17 27.18
CA ALA A 292 -14.68 5.02 26.37
C ALA A 292 -14.32 3.67 27.00
N GLY A 293 -13.13 3.57 27.60
CA GLY A 293 -12.60 2.32 28.12
C GLY A 293 -12.10 1.35 27.04
N VAL A 294 -11.25 0.41 27.43
CA VAL A 294 -10.53 -0.51 26.50
C VAL A 294 -11.43 -1.55 25.81
N LEU A 295 -12.63 -1.80 26.36
CA LEU A 295 -13.59 -2.78 25.83
C LEU A 295 -14.42 -2.23 24.66
N ALA A 296 -14.68 -0.92 24.64
CA ALA A 296 -15.49 -0.29 23.60
C ALA A 296 -14.68 0.13 22.36
N VAL A 297 -13.34 0.04 22.42
CA VAL A 297 -12.44 0.40 21.33
C VAL A 297 -12.03 -0.81 20.48
N ASN A 298 -12.11 -0.66 19.16
CA ASN A 298 -11.50 -1.61 18.22
C ASN A 298 -9.98 -1.33 18.07
N ASP A 299 -9.27 -2.20 17.36
CA ASP A 299 -7.81 -2.06 17.23
C ASP A 299 -7.39 -0.76 16.54
N TYR A 300 -8.09 -0.31 15.49
CA TYR A 300 -7.81 0.98 14.86
C TYR A 300 -7.88 2.14 15.87
N GLN A 301 -8.85 2.10 16.77
CA GLN A 301 -9.01 3.10 17.84
C GLN A 301 -7.93 2.93 18.92
N ARG A 302 -7.54 1.69 19.28
CA ARG A 302 -6.42 1.43 20.20
C ARG A 302 -5.09 1.92 19.64
N GLU A 303 -4.86 1.79 18.34
CA GLU A 303 -3.66 2.31 17.68
C GLU A 303 -3.59 3.85 17.81
N TRP A 304 -4.71 4.55 17.59
CA TRP A 304 -4.78 6.01 17.77
C TRP A 304 -4.69 6.45 19.23
N TRP A 305 -5.22 5.65 20.16
CA TRP A 305 -5.03 5.86 21.58
C TRP A 305 -3.56 5.71 21.98
N ALA A 306 -2.88 4.65 21.53
CA ALA A 306 -1.45 4.46 21.77
C ALA A 306 -0.62 5.62 21.20
N ARG A 307 -0.95 6.12 19.99
CA ARG A 307 -0.29 7.32 19.40
C ARG A 307 -0.50 8.58 20.23
N ALA A 308 -1.72 8.81 20.72
CA ALA A 308 -2.00 9.95 21.60
C ALA A 308 -1.21 9.84 22.92
N ALA A 309 -1.12 8.65 23.50
CA ALA A 309 -0.39 8.40 24.74
C ALA A 309 1.13 8.54 24.55
N LEU A 310 1.66 8.08 23.40
CA LEU A 310 3.06 8.26 23.02
C LEU A 310 3.44 9.74 22.95
N ARG A 311 2.59 10.57 22.30
CA ARG A 311 2.81 12.03 22.23
C ARG A 311 2.78 12.69 23.61
N ALA A 312 1.94 12.21 24.52
CA ALA A 312 1.85 12.72 25.88
C ALA A 312 2.92 12.18 26.84
N GLY A 313 3.76 11.22 26.39
CA GLY A 313 4.73 10.54 27.27
C GLY A 313 4.09 9.63 28.33
N ASP A 314 2.82 9.24 28.16
CA ASP A 314 2.09 8.37 29.10
C ASP A 314 2.41 6.88 28.82
N TRP A 315 3.62 6.46 29.20
CA TRP A 315 4.11 5.10 29.02
C TRP A 315 3.25 4.01 29.68
N PRO A 316 2.66 4.22 30.88
CA PRO A 316 1.69 3.28 31.44
C PRO A 316 0.47 3.07 30.53
N THR A 317 -0.11 4.13 29.97
CA THR A 317 -1.22 4.00 29.02
C THR A 317 -0.78 3.34 27.72
N VAL A 318 0.40 3.68 27.17
CA VAL A 318 0.95 3.02 25.96
C VAL A 318 1.02 1.51 26.16
N GLN A 319 1.63 1.04 27.25
CA GLN A 319 1.72 -0.40 27.54
C GLN A 319 0.34 -1.04 27.68
N ARG A 320 -0.55 -0.44 28.48
CA ARG A 320 -1.91 -0.98 28.72
C ARG A 320 -2.70 -1.11 27.42
N VAL A 321 -2.69 -0.09 26.57
CA VAL A 321 -3.47 -0.06 25.34
C VAL A 321 -2.93 -1.08 24.34
N ILE A 322 -1.62 -1.16 24.14
CA ILE A 322 -1.02 -2.16 23.24
C ILE A 322 -1.27 -3.58 23.75
N ASN A 323 -1.27 -3.80 25.07
CA ASN A 323 -1.60 -5.10 25.65
C ASN A 323 -3.05 -5.53 25.43
N SER A 324 -3.96 -4.57 25.20
CA SER A 324 -5.37 -4.85 24.89
C SER A 324 -5.67 -5.10 23.42
N MET A 325 -4.73 -4.84 22.51
CA MET A 325 -4.89 -5.08 21.06
C MET A 325 -5.04 -6.58 20.77
N THR A 326 -5.65 -6.94 19.64
CA THR A 326 -5.63 -8.34 19.20
C THR A 326 -4.20 -8.81 18.89
N ASP A 327 -3.96 -10.12 18.92
CA ASP A 327 -2.64 -10.71 18.65
C ASP A 327 -2.08 -10.27 17.29
N SER A 328 -2.94 -10.15 16.28
CA SER A 328 -2.51 -9.74 14.93
C SER A 328 -2.03 -8.30 14.88
N THR A 329 -2.72 -7.38 15.56
CA THR A 329 -2.28 -6.00 15.68
C THR A 329 -1.05 -5.89 16.56
N GLN A 330 -1.02 -6.55 17.72
CA GLN A 330 0.10 -6.51 18.64
C GLN A 330 1.41 -7.07 18.03
N ALA A 331 1.30 -8.04 17.11
CA ALA A 331 2.42 -8.61 16.37
C ALA A 331 3.03 -7.65 15.33
N GLN A 332 2.35 -6.56 14.96
CA GLN A 332 2.90 -5.60 14.01
C GLN A 332 4.20 -4.97 14.56
N PRO A 333 5.21 -4.69 13.70
CA PRO A 333 6.50 -4.18 14.15
C PRO A 333 6.44 -2.92 15.00
N ALA A 334 5.55 -1.98 14.65
CA ALA A 334 5.36 -0.73 15.39
C ALA A 334 4.97 -1.00 16.85
N TRP A 335 3.99 -1.88 17.07
CA TRP A 335 3.43 -2.14 18.40
C TRP A 335 4.34 -3.04 19.23
N ARG A 336 5.09 -3.96 18.60
CA ARG A 336 6.19 -4.67 19.30
C ARG A 336 7.25 -3.69 19.81
N TYR A 337 7.68 -2.72 18.99
CA TYR A 337 8.72 -1.74 19.37
C TYR A 337 8.22 -0.79 20.45
N TRP A 338 7.04 -0.18 20.28
CA TRP A 338 6.51 0.76 21.26
C TRP A 338 6.10 0.09 22.58
N ARG A 339 5.65 -1.18 22.54
CA ARG A 339 5.46 -1.96 23.76
C ARG A 339 6.79 -2.20 24.47
N ALA A 340 7.85 -2.55 23.74
CA ALA A 340 9.18 -2.73 24.33
C ALA A 340 9.70 -1.43 24.96
N ARG A 341 9.53 -0.29 24.30
CA ARG A 341 9.84 1.04 24.85
C ARG A 341 9.03 1.37 26.10
N ALA A 342 7.72 1.10 26.10
CA ALA A 342 6.87 1.32 27.26
C ALA A 342 7.24 0.41 28.43
N LEU A 343 7.53 -0.87 28.17
CA LEU A 343 8.05 -1.81 29.16
C LEU A 343 9.36 -1.31 29.77
N LEU A 344 10.30 -0.83 28.94
CA LEU A 344 11.57 -0.29 29.40
C LEU A 344 11.37 0.95 30.28
N ALA A 345 10.52 1.89 29.85
CA ALA A 345 10.16 3.09 30.62
C ALA A 345 9.47 2.75 31.95
N ASN A 346 8.70 1.66 32.00
CA ASN A 346 8.03 1.15 33.19
C ASN A 346 8.89 0.16 34.01
N GLY A 347 10.21 0.11 33.78
CA GLY A 347 11.17 -0.69 34.55
C GLY A 347 11.21 -2.20 34.22
N GLN A 348 10.46 -2.67 33.22
CA GLN A 348 10.34 -4.08 32.83
C GLN A 348 11.38 -4.47 31.75
N ARG A 349 12.66 -4.28 32.06
CA ARG A 349 13.78 -4.42 31.10
C ARG A 349 13.87 -5.81 30.44
N LEU A 350 13.68 -6.90 31.19
CA LEU A 350 13.78 -8.25 30.64
C LEU A 350 12.72 -8.51 29.55
N ALA A 351 11.48 -8.10 29.81
CA ALA A 351 10.39 -8.21 28.84
C ALA A 351 10.59 -7.28 27.62
N ALA A 352 11.13 -6.07 27.83
CA ALA A 352 11.49 -5.17 26.74
C ALA A 352 12.57 -5.77 25.83
N ASN A 353 13.66 -6.30 26.41
CA ASN A 353 14.77 -6.87 25.66
C ASN A 353 14.36 -8.09 24.82
N ALA A 354 13.43 -8.92 25.29
CA ALA A 354 12.91 -10.04 24.51
C ALA A 354 12.23 -9.57 23.21
N LEU A 355 11.46 -8.48 23.27
CA LEU A 355 10.82 -7.90 22.10
C LEU A 355 11.81 -7.22 21.16
N PHE A 356 12.77 -6.46 21.71
CA PHE A 356 13.82 -5.85 20.91
C PHE A 356 14.67 -6.91 20.19
N LEU A 357 15.01 -8.03 20.85
CA LEU A 357 15.79 -9.10 20.23
C LEU A 357 15.07 -9.71 19.02
N GLY A 358 13.76 -9.97 19.13
CA GLY A 358 12.97 -10.44 18.00
C GLY A 358 12.95 -9.44 16.84
N LEU A 359 12.71 -8.15 17.14
CA LEU A 359 12.66 -7.09 16.13
C LEU A 359 14.02 -6.79 15.49
N SER A 360 15.13 -6.92 16.22
CA SER A 360 16.48 -6.55 15.75
C SER A 360 16.95 -7.34 14.52
N ARG A 361 16.28 -8.45 14.21
CA ARG A 361 16.55 -9.30 13.03
C ARG A 361 15.74 -8.88 11.80
N GLU A 362 14.82 -7.92 11.94
CA GLU A 362 13.93 -7.48 10.87
C GLU A 362 14.49 -6.26 10.15
N LEU A 363 14.50 -6.29 8.82
CA LEU A 363 15.27 -5.37 7.99
C LEU A 363 14.57 -4.03 7.70
N HIS A 364 13.71 -3.58 8.60
CA HIS A 364 12.94 -2.34 8.46
C HIS A 364 13.18 -1.37 9.62
N TYR A 365 12.63 -0.16 9.51
CA TYR A 365 12.72 0.93 10.49
C TYR A 365 12.71 0.51 11.97
N TYR A 366 11.71 -0.25 12.43
CA TYR A 366 11.61 -0.66 13.85
C TYR A 366 12.64 -1.71 14.27
N GLY A 367 13.15 -2.49 13.32
CA GLY A 367 14.19 -3.48 13.59
C GLY A 367 15.54 -2.80 13.76
N GLN A 368 15.83 -1.79 12.94
CA GLN A 368 16.98 -0.89 13.12
C GLN A 368 16.92 -0.18 14.48
N LEU A 369 15.78 0.43 14.83
CA LEU A 369 15.63 1.04 16.15
C LEU A 369 15.80 0.02 17.30
N ALA A 370 15.22 -1.18 17.18
CA ALA A 370 15.36 -2.22 18.20
C ALA A 370 16.80 -2.70 18.36
N GLN A 371 17.56 -2.81 17.26
CA GLN A 371 18.98 -3.13 17.30
C GLN A 371 19.77 -2.06 18.07
N GLU A 372 19.42 -0.78 17.90
CA GLU A 372 20.03 0.32 18.64
C GLU A 372 19.70 0.31 20.13
N GLU A 373 18.48 -0.10 20.51
CA GLU A 373 18.11 -0.25 21.94
C GLU A 373 18.91 -1.35 22.65
N LEU A 374 19.37 -2.37 21.91
CA LEU A 374 20.21 -3.45 22.45
C LEU A 374 21.70 -3.09 22.48
N GLY A 375 22.10 -2.01 21.79
CA GLY A 375 23.48 -1.56 21.68
C GLY A 375 24.36 -2.39 20.72
N PRO A 376 25.67 -2.06 20.64
CA PRO A 376 26.58 -2.61 19.64
C PRO A 376 26.73 -4.14 19.64
N VAL A 377 26.53 -4.78 20.80
CA VAL A 377 26.67 -6.24 20.97
C VAL A 377 25.62 -7.03 20.16
N ALA A 378 24.50 -6.40 19.80
CA ALA A 378 23.44 -7.03 19.03
C ALA A 378 23.55 -6.80 17.50
N GLN A 379 24.58 -6.09 17.04
CA GLN A 379 24.78 -5.84 15.61
C GLN A 379 25.45 -7.05 14.94
N ALA A 380 24.64 -7.88 14.27
CA ALA A 380 25.16 -8.95 13.44
C ALA A 380 25.79 -8.37 12.16
N PRO A 381 26.92 -8.91 11.67
CA PRO A 381 27.50 -8.48 10.41
C PRO A 381 26.56 -8.81 9.25
N THR A 382 26.42 -7.86 8.33
CA THR A 382 25.69 -8.07 7.09
C THR A 382 26.47 -9.02 6.18
N ILE A 383 25.88 -10.17 5.84
CA ILE A 383 26.46 -11.13 4.90
C ILE A 383 25.74 -10.97 3.56
N ASN A 384 26.49 -10.65 2.50
CA ASN A 384 25.97 -10.58 1.13
C ASN A 384 26.27 -11.89 0.40
N ILE A 385 25.21 -12.61 0.03
CA ILE A 385 25.31 -13.83 -0.79
C ILE A 385 25.22 -13.44 -2.26
N LYS A 386 26.30 -13.69 -3.01
CA LYS A 386 26.39 -13.36 -4.44
C LYS A 386 26.08 -14.57 -5.31
N MET A 387 25.15 -14.41 -6.25
CA MET A 387 24.82 -15.43 -7.26
C MET A 387 25.40 -15.02 -8.62
N GLY A 388 25.84 -15.99 -9.43
CA GLY A 388 26.50 -15.71 -10.71
C GLY A 388 26.64 -16.93 -11.63
N GLY A 389 27.07 -16.69 -12.87
CA GLY A 389 27.39 -17.75 -13.83
C GLY A 389 26.19 -18.66 -14.17
N ASN A 390 26.31 -19.95 -13.88
CA ASN A 390 25.34 -20.99 -14.26
C ASN A 390 23.95 -20.77 -13.63
N ASP A 391 23.87 -20.16 -12.45
CA ASP A 391 22.60 -19.92 -11.77
C ASP A 391 21.71 -18.96 -12.56
N LEU A 392 22.30 -17.91 -13.14
CA LEU A 392 21.58 -16.96 -13.98
C LEU A 392 21.09 -17.61 -15.27
N ALA A 393 21.92 -18.45 -15.89
CA ALA A 393 21.55 -19.17 -17.12
C ALA A 393 20.40 -20.15 -16.87
N ALA A 394 20.36 -20.79 -15.70
CA ALA A 394 19.24 -21.64 -15.29
C ALA A 394 17.95 -20.83 -15.09
N ILE A 395 18.03 -19.68 -14.39
CA ILE A 395 16.87 -18.80 -14.18
C ILE A 395 16.35 -18.22 -15.50
N ALA A 396 17.23 -17.81 -16.41
CA ALA A 396 16.82 -17.27 -17.72
C ALA A 396 16.09 -18.30 -18.60
N ARG A 397 16.26 -19.61 -18.34
CA ARG A 397 15.56 -20.69 -19.03
C ARG A 397 14.20 -21.04 -18.42
N ASP A 398 13.86 -20.49 -17.24
CA ASP A 398 12.51 -20.65 -16.70
C ASP A 398 11.50 -20.05 -17.70
N PRO A 399 10.47 -20.79 -18.14
CA PRO A 399 9.55 -20.29 -19.16
C PRO A 399 8.81 -19.01 -18.76
N GLY A 400 8.51 -18.82 -17.48
CA GLY A 400 7.88 -17.60 -16.98
C GLY A 400 8.82 -16.41 -17.01
N ILE A 401 10.08 -16.59 -16.60
CA ILE A 401 11.12 -15.56 -16.69
C ILE A 401 11.40 -15.20 -18.15
N ALA A 402 11.54 -16.18 -19.04
CA ALA A 402 11.77 -15.94 -20.47
C ALA A 402 10.62 -15.15 -21.10
N ARG A 403 9.36 -15.47 -20.78
CA ARG A 403 8.19 -14.68 -21.21
C ARG A 403 8.21 -13.27 -20.64
N ALA A 404 8.54 -13.11 -19.36
CA ALA A 404 8.59 -11.80 -18.71
C ALA A 404 9.63 -10.87 -19.37
N LEU A 405 10.83 -11.38 -19.69
CA LEU A 405 11.86 -10.64 -20.40
C LEU A 405 11.42 -10.28 -21.83
N ALA A 406 10.87 -11.24 -22.58
CA ALA A 406 10.36 -10.96 -23.93
C ALA A 406 9.23 -9.91 -23.93
N LEU A 407 8.31 -9.95 -22.97
CA LEU A 407 7.28 -8.91 -22.81
C LEU A 407 7.88 -7.54 -22.48
N GLN A 408 8.95 -7.51 -21.67
CA GLN A 408 9.63 -6.27 -21.35
C GLN A 408 10.30 -5.67 -22.58
N ASP A 409 10.99 -6.49 -23.38
CA ASP A 409 11.67 -6.07 -24.61
C ASP A 409 10.68 -5.49 -25.63
N LEU A 410 9.45 -6.02 -25.67
CA LEU A 410 8.36 -5.49 -26.50
C LEU A 410 7.65 -4.25 -25.94
N GLY A 411 8.06 -3.75 -24.76
CA GLY A 411 7.46 -2.61 -24.09
C GLY A 411 6.13 -2.92 -23.37
N LEU A 412 5.74 -4.19 -23.27
CA LEU A 412 4.51 -4.65 -22.60
C LEU A 412 4.71 -4.77 -21.08
N ARG A 413 5.18 -3.68 -20.45
CA ARG A 413 5.69 -3.65 -19.07
C ARG A 413 4.72 -4.20 -18.02
N SER A 414 3.41 -3.94 -18.15
CA SER A 414 2.41 -4.44 -17.20
C SER A 414 2.32 -5.96 -17.21
N ASP A 415 2.25 -6.57 -18.40
CA ASP A 415 2.21 -8.03 -18.54
C ASP A 415 3.55 -8.65 -18.14
N ALA A 416 4.68 -8.05 -18.52
CA ALA A 416 6.01 -8.47 -18.11
C ALA A 416 6.14 -8.55 -16.59
N THR A 417 5.74 -7.47 -15.90
CA THR A 417 5.78 -7.33 -14.43
C THR A 417 4.98 -8.44 -13.75
N GLN A 418 3.77 -8.71 -14.25
CA GLN A 418 2.91 -9.72 -13.65
C GLN A 418 3.41 -11.15 -13.94
N GLU A 419 3.92 -11.42 -15.15
CA GLU A 419 4.55 -12.69 -15.49
C GLU A 419 5.78 -12.97 -14.64
N TRP A 420 6.65 -11.97 -14.45
CA TRP A 420 7.82 -12.05 -13.57
C TRP A 420 7.41 -12.40 -12.14
N ASN A 421 6.47 -11.65 -11.58
CA ASN A 421 5.98 -11.85 -10.20
C ASN A 421 5.36 -13.24 -9.99
N TRP A 422 4.70 -13.76 -11.03
CA TRP A 422 4.16 -15.11 -11.03
C TRP A 422 5.27 -16.17 -11.06
N ALA A 423 6.25 -16.01 -11.95
CA ALA A 423 7.36 -16.96 -12.12
C ALA A 423 8.18 -17.13 -10.83
N ILE A 424 8.50 -16.03 -10.14
CA ILE A 424 9.36 -16.07 -8.95
C ILE A 424 8.64 -16.55 -7.67
N ARG A 425 7.37 -16.96 -7.73
CA ARG A 425 6.53 -17.09 -6.51
C ARG A 425 6.99 -18.18 -5.54
N GLU A 426 7.42 -19.31 -6.09
CA GLU A 426 7.89 -20.49 -5.35
C GLU A 426 9.43 -20.63 -5.39
N MET A 427 10.15 -19.59 -5.84
CA MET A 427 11.61 -19.64 -5.90
C MET A 427 12.22 -19.60 -4.50
N SER A 428 13.25 -20.42 -4.30
CA SER A 428 14.12 -20.38 -3.11
C SER A 428 14.96 -19.09 -3.08
N ASP A 429 15.53 -18.74 -1.93
CA ASP A 429 16.37 -17.53 -1.80
C ASP A 429 17.52 -17.47 -2.83
N PRO A 430 18.31 -18.54 -3.09
CA PRO A 430 19.33 -18.51 -4.14
C PRO A 430 18.75 -18.24 -5.54
N GLN A 431 17.59 -18.82 -5.86
CA GLN A 431 16.91 -18.58 -7.14
C GLN A 431 16.38 -17.14 -7.23
N LEU A 432 15.83 -16.59 -6.15
CA LEU A 432 15.41 -15.20 -6.08
C LEU A 432 16.59 -14.24 -6.25
N LEU A 433 17.74 -14.52 -5.63
CA LEU A 433 18.94 -13.70 -5.80
C LEU A 433 19.49 -13.77 -7.24
N ALA A 434 19.50 -14.95 -7.86
CA ALA A 434 19.88 -15.11 -9.26
C ALA A 434 18.91 -14.39 -10.22
N ALA A 435 17.60 -14.46 -9.97
CA ALA A 435 16.58 -13.73 -10.72
C ALA A 435 16.70 -12.20 -10.51
N ALA A 436 16.96 -11.75 -9.29
CA ALA A 436 17.17 -10.34 -8.98
C ALA A 436 18.41 -9.78 -9.71
N GLU A 437 19.51 -10.53 -9.72
CA GLU A 437 20.71 -10.16 -10.48
C GLU A 437 20.46 -10.17 -11.99
N LEU A 438 19.69 -11.14 -12.51
CA LEU A 438 19.27 -11.14 -13.92
C LEU A 438 18.46 -9.89 -14.27
N ALA A 439 17.47 -9.52 -13.45
CA ALA A 439 16.71 -8.28 -13.62
C ALA A 439 17.62 -7.04 -13.57
N ARG A 440 18.58 -6.99 -12.64
CA ARG A 440 19.54 -5.88 -12.53
C ARG A 440 20.39 -5.73 -13.79
N ARG A 441 20.86 -6.84 -14.38
CA ARG A 441 21.66 -6.84 -15.62
C ARG A 441 20.88 -6.37 -16.85
N ASN A 442 19.56 -6.58 -16.86
CA ASN A 442 18.65 -6.07 -17.87
C ASN A 442 18.08 -4.68 -17.51
N GLU A 443 18.70 -3.98 -16.57
CA GLU A 443 18.29 -2.65 -16.09
C GLU A 443 16.83 -2.58 -15.59
N TRP A 444 16.25 -3.73 -15.23
CA TRP A 444 14.92 -3.83 -14.66
C TRP A 444 14.94 -3.63 -13.14
N TYR A 445 15.38 -2.44 -12.74
CA TYR A 445 15.76 -2.10 -11.36
C TYR A 445 14.66 -2.38 -10.32
N ASP A 446 13.41 -2.10 -10.63
CA ASP A 446 12.29 -2.36 -9.71
C ASP A 446 12.03 -3.86 -9.51
N ARG A 447 12.24 -4.70 -10.54
CA ARG A 447 12.15 -6.16 -10.39
C ARG A 447 13.34 -6.71 -9.63
N ALA A 448 14.54 -6.18 -9.85
CA ALA A 448 15.72 -6.57 -9.07
C ALA A 448 15.47 -6.35 -7.57
N ILE A 449 15.01 -5.16 -7.19
CA ILE A 449 14.67 -4.83 -5.80
C ILE A 449 13.53 -5.72 -5.29
N ASN A 450 12.41 -5.80 -6.02
CA ASN A 450 11.25 -6.57 -5.61
C ASN A 450 11.61 -8.04 -5.34
N THR A 451 12.41 -8.64 -6.22
CA THR A 451 12.80 -10.04 -6.12
C THR A 451 13.77 -10.27 -4.96
N ALA A 452 14.77 -9.40 -4.79
CA ALA A 452 15.72 -9.51 -3.67
C ALA A 452 15.06 -9.24 -2.30
N GLU A 453 14.03 -8.39 -2.24
CA GLU A 453 13.26 -8.14 -1.01
C GLU A 453 12.51 -9.37 -0.50
N ARG A 454 12.16 -10.32 -1.39
CA ARG A 454 11.41 -11.54 -1.06
C ARG A 454 12.21 -12.64 -0.36
N THR A 455 13.53 -12.52 -0.35
CA THR A 455 14.42 -13.45 0.36
C THR A 455 14.14 -13.46 1.86
N ARG A 456 14.30 -14.61 2.52
CA ARG A 456 13.98 -14.79 3.95
C ARG A 456 15.20 -14.95 4.83
N GLU A 457 16.20 -15.71 4.37
CA GLU A 457 17.39 -16.10 5.13
C GLU A 457 18.66 -15.64 4.42
N LEU A 458 18.76 -15.80 3.09
CA LEU A 458 19.93 -15.41 2.32
C LEU A 458 19.68 -14.07 1.63
N HIS A 459 20.50 -13.08 1.95
CA HIS A 459 20.32 -11.72 1.43
C HIS A 459 21.50 -11.28 0.58
N ASP A 460 21.21 -10.45 -0.43
CA ASP A 460 22.18 -9.59 -1.07
C ASP A 460 21.70 -8.14 -0.94
N PHE A 461 22.31 -7.40 -0.02
CA PHE A 461 21.95 -5.99 0.21
C PHE A 461 22.33 -5.11 -0.97
N ASP A 462 23.25 -5.54 -1.85
CA ASP A 462 23.55 -4.80 -3.06
C ASP A 462 22.44 -4.88 -4.11
N LEU A 463 21.63 -5.94 -4.08
CA LEU A 463 20.44 -6.09 -4.90
C LEU A 463 19.20 -5.47 -4.25
N ARG A 464 19.08 -5.53 -2.93
CA ARG A 464 17.98 -4.87 -2.19
C ARG A 464 18.08 -3.35 -2.21
N PHE A 465 19.31 -2.82 -2.26
CA PHE A 465 19.63 -1.40 -2.28
C PHE A 465 20.54 -1.05 -3.45
N ILE A 466 20.14 -1.42 -4.67
CA ILE A 466 20.83 -0.98 -5.90
C ILE A 466 20.91 0.54 -5.96
N ALA A 467 21.96 1.05 -6.60
CA ALA A 467 22.21 2.50 -6.70
C ALA A 467 22.44 2.94 -8.15
N PRO A 468 21.46 2.75 -9.07
CA PRO A 468 21.56 3.33 -10.41
C PRO A 468 21.58 4.86 -10.31
N TYR A 469 22.14 5.55 -11.31
CA TYR A 469 22.22 7.01 -11.36
C TYR A 469 23.04 7.67 -10.23
N ARG A 470 23.95 6.92 -9.57
CA ARG A 470 24.71 7.43 -8.42
C ARG A 470 25.50 8.70 -8.70
N GLU A 471 26.12 8.80 -9.87
CA GLU A 471 26.87 10.01 -10.23
C GLU A 471 25.98 11.25 -10.24
N LEU A 472 24.79 11.16 -10.84
CA LEU A 472 23.80 12.24 -10.89
C LEU A 472 23.28 12.59 -9.49
N ALA A 473 22.88 11.59 -8.70
CA ALA A 473 22.36 11.78 -7.35
C ALA A 473 23.41 12.34 -6.39
N GLN A 474 24.66 11.87 -6.50
CA GLN A 474 25.76 12.37 -5.69
C GLN A 474 26.09 13.83 -6.05
N GLN A 475 26.10 14.18 -7.35
CA GLN A 475 26.29 15.57 -7.76
C GLN A 475 25.20 16.48 -7.21
N ALA A 476 23.93 16.12 -7.40
CA ALA A 476 22.80 16.91 -6.91
C ALA A 476 22.79 17.03 -5.37
N ALA A 477 23.17 15.97 -4.65
CA ALA A 477 23.30 16.00 -3.20
C ALA A 477 24.39 16.97 -2.72
N ARG A 478 25.56 16.97 -3.38
CA ARG A 478 26.66 17.92 -3.09
C ARG A 478 26.26 19.37 -3.36
N GLU A 479 25.64 19.64 -4.51
CA GLU A 479 25.19 20.98 -4.91
C GLU A 479 24.18 21.57 -3.90
N ASN A 480 23.33 20.71 -3.31
CA ASN A 480 22.31 21.12 -2.34
C ASN A 480 22.74 20.95 -0.88
N GLN A 481 23.96 20.47 -0.61
CA GLN A 481 24.46 20.20 0.74
C GLN A 481 23.49 19.35 1.56
N ILE A 482 23.11 18.21 0.99
CA ILE A 482 22.29 17.17 1.62
C ILE A 482 23.00 15.82 1.51
N ASP A 483 22.62 14.88 2.37
CA ASP A 483 23.18 13.52 2.37
C ASP A 483 22.75 12.72 1.13
N GLU A 484 23.72 12.19 0.36
CA GLU A 484 23.46 11.35 -0.80
C GLU A 484 22.64 10.09 -0.45
N ALA A 485 22.84 9.52 0.74
CA ALA A 485 22.11 8.33 1.18
C ALA A 485 20.63 8.64 1.44
N TRP A 486 20.31 9.85 1.88
CA TRP A 486 18.93 10.31 2.06
C TRP A 486 18.23 10.52 0.71
N VAL A 487 18.91 11.13 -0.28
CA VAL A 487 18.40 11.27 -1.65
C VAL A 487 18.08 9.89 -2.26
N PHE A 488 18.99 8.93 -2.12
CA PHE A 488 18.78 7.55 -2.57
C PHE A 488 17.65 6.85 -1.82
N GLY A 489 17.56 7.03 -0.50
CA GLY A 489 16.49 6.49 0.32
C GLY A 489 15.10 6.96 -0.12
N LEU A 490 15.02 8.23 -0.53
CA LEU A 490 13.83 8.86 -1.10
C LEU A 490 13.52 8.32 -2.50
N MET A 491 14.48 8.38 -3.43
CA MET A 491 14.32 7.87 -4.80
C MET A 491 13.83 6.40 -4.83
N ARG A 492 14.42 5.55 -3.97
CA ARG A 492 14.00 4.15 -3.83
C ARG A 492 12.53 4.06 -3.42
N GLN A 493 12.10 4.89 -2.49
CA GLN A 493 10.72 4.88 -2.00
C GLN A 493 9.73 5.44 -3.01
N GLU A 494 10.11 6.47 -3.75
CA GLU A 494 9.25 7.15 -4.73
C GLU A 494 9.01 6.32 -6.00
N SER A 495 10.07 5.79 -6.60
CA SER A 495 9.99 5.21 -7.95
C SER A 495 10.55 3.80 -8.06
N ARG A 496 11.25 3.30 -7.03
CA ARG A 496 12.12 2.11 -7.16
C ARG A 496 13.08 2.23 -8.37
N PHE A 497 13.50 3.45 -8.67
CA PHE A 497 14.37 3.83 -9.79
C PHE A 497 13.76 3.69 -11.19
N ILE A 498 12.43 3.67 -11.30
CA ILE A 498 11.74 3.73 -12.60
C ILE A 498 11.70 5.20 -13.05
N ASN A 499 12.53 5.58 -14.01
CA ASN A 499 12.62 6.96 -14.51
C ASN A 499 11.37 7.42 -15.28
N VAL A 500 10.63 6.50 -15.91
CA VAL A 500 9.36 6.80 -16.61
C VAL A 500 8.13 6.69 -15.70
N ALA A 501 8.31 6.60 -14.38
CA ALA A 501 7.21 6.46 -13.43
C ALA A 501 6.28 7.67 -13.45
N ARG A 502 4.97 7.41 -13.50
CA ARG A 502 3.92 8.41 -13.34
C ARG A 502 2.85 7.91 -12.38
N SER A 503 2.57 8.65 -11.31
CA SER A 503 1.49 8.32 -10.39
C SER A 503 0.13 8.66 -10.97
N GLY A 504 -0.95 8.08 -10.42
CA GLY A 504 -2.33 8.39 -10.82
C GLY A 504 -2.72 9.86 -10.66
N VAL A 505 -2.03 10.59 -9.75
CA VAL A 505 -2.22 12.04 -9.53
C VAL A 505 -1.22 12.90 -10.31
N GLY A 506 -0.32 12.28 -11.09
CA GLY A 506 0.53 12.96 -12.07
C GLY A 506 1.97 13.26 -11.62
N ALA A 507 2.41 12.78 -10.45
CA ALA A 507 3.81 12.86 -10.03
C ALA A 507 4.71 12.10 -11.03
N SER A 508 5.91 12.61 -11.33
CA SER A 508 6.74 12.08 -12.43
C SER A 508 8.21 11.86 -12.05
N GLY A 509 8.78 10.79 -12.62
CA GLY A 509 10.21 10.51 -12.58
C GLY A 509 10.72 9.83 -11.32
N LEU A 510 12.04 9.79 -11.18
CA LEU A 510 12.78 9.07 -10.13
C LEU A 510 12.43 9.52 -8.70
N MET A 511 12.15 10.81 -8.52
CA MET A 511 11.82 11.46 -7.26
C MET A 511 10.35 11.92 -7.19
N GLN A 512 9.51 11.44 -8.11
CA GLN A 512 8.05 11.67 -8.16
C GLN A 512 7.66 13.14 -7.92
N ILE A 513 8.18 14.05 -8.73
CA ILE A 513 7.88 15.48 -8.62
C ILE A 513 6.51 15.78 -9.22
N MET A 514 5.64 16.45 -8.47
CA MET A 514 4.35 16.93 -8.96
C MET A 514 4.54 18.06 -10.00
N PRO A 515 3.71 18.14 -11.05
CA PRO A 515 3.85 19.19 -12.07
C PRO A 515 3.79 20.63 -11.52
N ALA A 516 2.98 20.87 -10.49
CA ALA A 516 2.92 22.18 -9.82
C ALA A 516 4.24 22.51 -9.11
N THR A 517 4.78 21.54 -8.36
CA THR A 517 6.09 21.65 -7.69
C THR A 517 7.21 21.84 -8.70
N ALA A 518 7.21 21.09 -9.81
CA ALA A 518 8.22 21.21 -10.86
C ALA A 518 8.24 22.63 -11.48
N ARG A 519 7.07 23.19 -11.82
CA ARG A 519 6.99 24.58 -12.32
C ARG A 519 7.45 25.60 -11.29
N TRP A 520 7.11 25.40 -10.01
CA TRP A 520 7.57 26.25 -8.93
C TRP A 520 9.09 26.22 -8.80
N ILE A 521 9.72 25.02 -8.82
CA ILE A 521 11.18 24.86 -8.81
C ILE A 521 11.80 25.54 -10.03
N ALA A 522 11.28 25.30 -11.23
CA ALA A 522 11.78 25.91 -12.46
C ALA A 522 11.79 27.45 -12.37
N SER A 523 10.73 28.04 -11.83
CA SER A 523 10.66 29.48 -11.58
C SER A 523 11.72 29.94 -10.57
N ARG A 524 11.95 29.20 -9.48
CA ARG A 524 12.99 29.51 -8.48
C ARG A 524 14.40 29.42 -9.05
N LEU A 525 14.63 28.49 -9.98
CA LEU A 525 15.91 28.29 -10.66
C LEU A 525 16.09 29.18 -11.91
N GLY A 526 15.11 30.03 -12.25
CA GLY A 526 15.19 30.91 -13.41
C GLY A 526 15.07 30.20 -14.77
N ILE A 527 14.56 28.96 -14.80
CA ILE A 527 14.40 28.16 -16.03
C ILE A 527 13.16 28.65 -16.78
N LYS A 528 13.37 29.21 -17.98
CA LYS A 528 12.29 29.69 -18.86
C LYS A 528 11.82 28.58 -19.80
N GLY A 529 10.53 28.53 -20.10
CA GLY A 529 9.96 27.58 -21.04
C GLY A 529 9.91 26.12 -20.55
N PHE A 530 9.94 25.91 -19.23
CA PHE A 530 9.93 24.57 -18.63
C PHE A 530 8.64 23.79 -18.93
N ASP A 531 8.79 22.56 -19.41
CA ASP A 531 7.69 21.60 -19.62
C ASP A 531 7.74 20.47 -18.56
N PRO A 532 6.63 20.15 -17.88
CA PRO A 532 6.60 19.07 -16.89
C PRO A 532 7.02 17.68 -17.42
N SER A 533 6.92 17.42 -18.73
CA SER A 533 7.39 16.17 -19.34
C SER A 533 8.91 15.98 -19.21
N GLU A 534 9.67 17.06 -19.04
CA GLU A 534 11.11 17.02 -18.78
C GLU A 534 11.45 16.34 -17.44
N MET A 535 10.47 16.10 -16.56
CA MET A 535 10.66 15.32 -15.33
C MET A 535 10.89 13.82 -15.57
N GLN A 536 10.79 13.35 -16.81
CA GLN A 536 11.19 11.98 -17.19
C GLN A 536 12.70 11.86 -17.45
N ASP A 537 13.40 13.00 -17.64
CA ASP A 537 14.85 13.02 -17.71
C ASP A 537 15.46 12.76 -16.32
N PRO A 538 16.27 11.71 -16.13
CA PRO A 538 16.86 11.37 -14.84
C PRO A 538 17.65 12.51 -14.20
N ALA A 539 18.48 13.21 -14.98
CA ALA A 539 19.37 14.24 -14.44
C ALA A 539 18.56 15.43 -13.91
N LYS A 540 17.61 15.93 -14.69
CA LYS A 540 16.74 17.04 -14.29
C LYS A 540 15.83 16.67 -13.12
N ASN A 541 15.26 15.47 -13.14
CA ASN A 541 14.37 15.01 -12.06
C ASN A 541 15.11 14.93 -10.72
N ILE A 542 16.32 14.35 -10.72
CA ILE A 542 17.16 14.25 -9.53
C ILE A 542 17.58 15.64 -9.03
N GLN A 543 17.97 16.55 -9.94
CA GLN A 543 18.32 17.92 -9.59
C GLN A 543 17.14 18.66 -8.91
N PHE A 544 15.94 18.56 -9.49
CA PHE A 544 14.73 19.21 -8.96
C PHE A 544 14.33 18.62 -7.61
N GLY A 545 14.35 17.29 -7.48
CA GLY A 545 14.01 16.63 -6.22
C GLY A 545 15.00 16.92 -5.10
N ALA A 546 16.31 16.92 -5.37
CA ALA A 546 17.33 17.30 -4.40
C ALA A 546 17.16 18.77 -3.95
N TYR A 547 16.91 19.68 -4.89
CA TYR A 547 16.63 21.09 -4.59
C TYR A 547 15.39 21.24 -3.71
N TYR A 548 14.29 20.56 -4.05
CA TYR A 548 13.06 20.63 -3.26
C TYR A 548 13.25 20.05 -1.86
N LEU A 549 13.94 18.92 -1.74
CA LEU A 549 14.25 18.28 -0.46
C LEU A 549 15.05 19.21 0.47
N LYS A 550 16.09 19.87 -0.07
CA LYS A 550 16.86 20.88 0.66
C LYS A 550 16.02 22.10 1.04
N HIS A 551 15.16 22.56 0.13
CA HIS A 551 14.27 23.68 0.39
C HIS A 551 13.35 23.41 1.58
N VAL A 552 12.64 22.27 1.60
CA VAL A 552 11.75 21.92 2.71
C VAL A 552 12.52 21.62 3.99
N GLN A 553 13.73 21.05 3.92
CA GLN A 553 14.60 20.87 5.08
C GLN A 553 14.98 22.20 5.72
N THR A 554 15.45 23.16 4.93
CA THR A 554 15.86 24.48 5.41
C THR A 554 14.68 25.21 6.04
N THR A 555 13.51 25.09 5.40
CA THR A 555 12.29 25.76 5.83
C THR A 555 11.67 25.14 7.09
N LEU A 556 12.00 23.88 7.40
CA LEU A 556 11.49 23.14 8.57
C LEU A 556 12.60 22.87 9.59
N ASP A 557 13.33 23.93 9.95
CA ASP A 557 14.34 23.96 11.03
C ASP A 557 15.48 22.93 10.86
N GLY A 558 15.82 22.57 9.63
CA GLY A 558 16.89 21.60 9.34
C GLY A 558 16.50 20.14 9.57
N SER A 559 15.27 19.84 10.00
CA SER A 559 14.85 18.49 10.36
C SER A 559 14.66 17.60 9.12
N PRO A 560 15.44 16.51 8.95
CA PRO A 560 15.26 15.59 7.83
C PRO A 560 13.91 14.85 7.91
N VAL A 561 13.39 14.63 9.11
CA VAL A 561 12.10 13.97 9.35
C VAL A 561 10.94 14.85 8.91
N LEU A 562 10.94 16.13 9.28
CA LEU A 562 9.93 17.08 8.81
C LEU A 562 10.02 17.28 7.30
N ALA A 563 11.23 17.38 6.75
CA ALA A 563 11.47 17.50 5.32
C ALA A 563 10.90 16.32 4.54
N THR A 564 11.13 15.10 5.01
CA THR A 564 10.62 13.88 4.37
C THR A 564 9.09 13.79 4.46
N ALA A 565 8.50 14.18 5.59
CA ALA A 565 7.05 14.27 5.72
C ALA A 565 6.46 15.35 4.80
N ALA A 566 7.13 16.49 4.68
CA ALA A 566 6.74 17.60 3.82
C ALA A 566 6.85 17.27 2.34
N TYR A 567 7.85 16.47 1.95
CA TYR A 567 8.03 16.04 0.57
C TYR A 567 6.82 15.23 0.07
N ASN A 568 6.28 14.34 0.92
CA ASN A 568 5.13 13.50 0.58
C ASN A 568 3.77 14.19 0.83
N ALA A 569 3.60 14.92 1.94
CA ALA A 569 2.30 15.44 2.38
C ALA A 569 2.15 16.96 2.27
N GLY A 570 3.20 17.68 1.89
CA GLY A 570 3.25 19.13 1.88
C GLY A 570 3.80 19.74 3.19
N PRO A 571 4.53 20.86 3.13
CA PRO A 571 5.16 21.49 4.29
C PRO A 571 4.14 21.99 5.32
N GLY A 572 2.96 22.43 4.87
CA GLY A 572 1.90 22.92 5.78
C GLY A 572 1.40 21.82 6.72
N ARG A 573 1.26 20.59 6.20
CA ARG A 573 0.85 19.42 7.00
C ARG A 573 1.97 18.98 7.94
N ALA A 574 3.20 18.87 7.45
CA ALA A 574 4.36 18.50 8.27
C ALA A 574 4.53 19.45 9.46
N GLN A 575 4.39 20.77 9.25
CA GLN A 575 4.42 21.77 10.32
C GLN A 575 3.25 21.62 11.30
N ARG A 576 2.04 21.38 10.79
CA ARG A 576 0.82 21.21 11.63
C ARG A 576 0.91 20.02 12.57
N TRP A 577 1.63 18.96 12.22
CA TRP A 577 1.76 17.76 13.05
C TRP A 577 2.80 17.88 14.18
N ARG A 578 3.60 18.96 14.20
CA ARG A 578 4.49 19.29 15.33
C ARG A 578 3.66 19.60 16.58
N ASP A 579 4.25 19.42 17.74
CA ASP A 579 3.65 19.86 19.02
C ASP A 579 4.23 21.22 19.43
N SER A 580 3.62 21.82 20.44
CA SER A 580 4.09 23.03 21.13
C SER A 580 5.44 22.85 21.83
N ALA A 581 5.80 21.61 22.19
CA ALA A 581 7.12 21.24 22.70
C ALA A 581 7.92 20.44 21.66
N SER A 582 9.24 20.37 21.84
CA SER A 582 10.07 19.45 21.07
C SER A 582 9.74 17.99 21.43
N MET A 583 9.84 17.09 20.46
CA MET A 583 9.55 15.66 20.64
C MET A 583 10.57 14.76 19.94
N GLU A 584 10.67 13.52 20.41
CA GLU A 584 11.39 12.45 19.71
C GLU A 584 10.83 12.28 18.29
N SER A 585 11.71 12.29 17.28
CA SER A 585 11.28 12.15 15.89
C SER A 585 10.54 10.85 15.60
N ALA A 586 10.86 9.74 16.28
CA ALA A 586 10.13 8.49 16.12
C ALA A 586 8.66 8.60 16.61
N VAL A 587 8.40 9.40 17.66
CA VAL A 587 7.04 9.68 18.15
C VAL A 587 6.30 10.59 17.16
N TYR A 588 6.97 11.61 16.60
CA TYR A 588 6.41 12.41 15.52
C TYR A 588 5.97 11.52 14.35
N ILE A 589 6.89 10.69 13.85
CA ILE A 589 6.65 9.80 12.72
C ILE A 589 5.45 8.88 12.99
N GLU A 590 5.45 8.17 14.12
CA GLU A 590 4.38 7.20 14.39
C GLU A 590 3.01 7.86 14.64
N SER A 591 2.99 9.15 14.99
CA SER A 591 1.75 9.90 15.17
C SER A 591 1.29 10.67 13.93
N ILE A 592 2.01 10.65 12.80
CA ILE A 592 1.55 11.26 11.55
C ILE A 592 0.15 10.74 11.18
N PRO A 593 -0.88 11.61 11.00
CA PRO A 593 -2.28 11.22 10.71
C PRO A 593 -2.48 10.41 9.44
N PHE A 594 -1.66 10.67 8.41
CA PHE A 594 -1.75 9.99 7.13
C PHE A 594 -0.92 8.70 7.18
N ALA A 595 -1.59 7.55 7.03
CA ALA A 595 -0.92 6.25 7.09
C ALA A 595 0.16 6.12 6.02
N GLU A 596 -0.12 6.61 4.81
CA GLU A 596 0.83 6.65 3.71
C GLU A 596 2.09 7.43 4.07
N THR A 597 1.95 8.69 4.52
CA THR A 597 3.08 9.53 4.90
C THR A 597 3.85 8.96 6.10
N ARG A 598 3.15 8.40 7.08
CA ARG A 598 3.76 7.72 8.23
C ARG A 598 4.67 6.58 7.79
N ASP A 599 4.18 5.72 6.90
CA ASP A 599 4.95 4.59 6.38
C ASP A 599 6.06 5.04 5.42
N TYR A 600 5.81 6.09 4.63
CA TYR A 600 6.78 6.72 3.75
C TYR A 600 8.00 7.22 4.53
N VAL A 601 7.81 8.02 5.59
CA VAL A 601 8.93 8.58 6.37
C VAL A 601 9.75 7.46 7.02
N LYS A 602 9.09 6.43 7.59
CA LYS A 602 9.77 5.25 8.15
C LYS A 602 10.64 4.57 7.10
N LYS A 603 10.11 4.34 5.90
CA LYS A 603 10.82 3.67 4.80
C LYS A 603 11.99 4.51 4.27
N VAL A 604 11.79 5.80 4.02
CA VAL A 604 12.86 6.68 3.51
C VAL A 604 14.03 6.75 4.49
N MET A 605 13.75 6.94 5.78
CA MET A 605 14.81 7.02 6.80
C MET A 605 15.53 5.68 6.98
N SER A 606 14.80 4.58 6.95
CA SER A 606 15.40 3.24 7.02
C SER A 606 16.24 2.93 5.77
N ASN A 607 15.76 3.27 4.58
CA ASN A 607 16.50 3.11 3.34
C ASN A 607 17.81 3.93 3.35
N ALA A 608 17.76 5.16 3.88
CA ALA A 608 18.94 6.03 3.97
C ALA A 608 20.06 5.38 4.82
N MET A 609 19.72 4.63 5.87
CA MET A 609 20.71 3.88 6.65
C MET A 609 21.42 2.80 5.82
N TYR A 610 20.68 2.05 5.01
CA TYR A 610 21.27 1.03 4.13
C TYR A 610 22.10 1.62 3.00
N TYR A 611 21.68 2.75 2.43
CA TYR A 611 22.49 3.46 1.44
C TYR A 611 23.76 4.05 2.04
N ALA A 612 23.69 4.61 3.25
CA ALA A 612 24.87 5.12 3.95
C ALA A 612 25.93 4.01 4.12
N ALA A 613 25.50 2.83 4.59
CA ALA A 613 26.35 1.66 4.69
C ALA A 613 26.92 1.21 3.33
N ARG A 614 26.06 1.11 2.30
CA ARG A 614 26.47 0.76 0.92
C ARG A 614 27.50 1.71 0.35
N PHE A 615 27.40 2.99 0.67
CA PHE A 615 28.28 4.04 0.16
C PHE A 615 29.57 4.20 0.98
N GLY A 616 29.76 3.39 2.03
CA GLY A 616 30.92 3.48 2.91
C GLY A 616 30.94 4.75 3.75
N GLN A 617 29.78 5.36 3.98
CA GLN A 617 29.67 6.50 4.90
C GLN A 617 29.92 6.07 6.35
N PRO A 618 30.37 6.98 7.23
CA PRO A 618 30.49 6.68 8.66
C PRO A 618 29.18 6.14 9.23
N SER A 619 29.27 5.09 10.03
CA SER A 619 28.11 4.51 10.70
C SER A 619 27.54 5.52 11.70
N VAL A 620 26.30 5.93 11.48
CA VAL A 620 25.50 6.74 12.40
C VAL A 620 24.34 5.91 12.92
N LEU A 621 23.79 6.20 14.09
CA LEU A 621 22.55 5.57 14.51
C LEU A 621 21.37 6.17 13.73
N LEU A 622 20.36 5.37 13.42
CA LEU A 622 19.08 5.83 12.90
C LEU A 622 18.48 6.86 13.86
N LYS A 623 18.51 6.65 15.18
CA LYS A 623 18.06 7.66 16.15
C LYS A 623 18.76 9.01 15.98
N ASP A 624 20.08 9.01 15.73
CA ASP A 624 20.84 10.25 15.51
C ASP A 624 20.45 10.92 14.20
N ARG A 625 20.27 10.14 13.12
CA ARG A 625 19.76 10.63 11.83
C ARG A 625 18.37 11.24 11.96
N LEU A 626 17.50 10.63 12.76
CA LEU A 626 16.15 11.12 12.99
C LEU A 626 16.14 12.39 13.86
N GLY A 627 17.03 12.45 14.85
CA GLY A 627 17.13 13.55 15.81
C GLY A 627 15.84 13.79 16.58
N THR A 628 15.62 15.06 16.93
CA THR A 628 14.38 15.54 17.58
C THR A 628 13.63 16.48 16.65
N VAL A 629 12.31 16.39 16.65
CA VAL A 629 11.46 17.39 15.99
C VAL A 629 11.34 18.61 16.90
N PRO A 630 11.69 19.82 16.44
CA PRO A 630 11.57 21.02 17.26
C PRO A 630 10.11 21.43 17.50
N ALA A 631 9.87 22.23 18.54
CA ALA A 631 8.57 22.81 18.86
C ALA A 631 7.99 23.65 17.71
N ARG A 632 6.69 23.61 17.47
CA ARG A 632 6.01 24.31 16.37
C ARG A 632 6.27 25.82 16.44
N GLN A 633 6.84 26.38 15.36
CA GLN A 633 6.99 27.83 15.16
C GLN A 633 5.84 28.39 14.29
N THR A 634 5.62 29.71 14.36
CA THR A 634 4.63 30.51 13.60
C THR A 634 4.76 30.29 12.07
N PRO A 635 3.69 30.45 11.25
CA PRO A 635 3.58 29.77 9.97
C PRO A 635 4.55 30.25 8.88
N ILE A 636 5.02 29.28 8.09
CA ILE A 636 5.82 29.41 6.87
C ILE A 636 4.91 29.71 5.68
N GLN A 637 5.39 30.50 4.69
CA GLN A 637 4.65 30.70 3.43
C GLN A 637 4.45 29.36 2.68
N PRO A 638 3.20 29.00 2.34
CA PRO A 638 2.92 27.75 1.63
C PRO A 638 3.54 27.76 0.22
N VAL A 639 4.18 26.66 -0.17
CA VAL A 639 4.42 26.32 -1.59
C VAL A 639 3.04 25.97 -2.18
N PRO A 640 2.73 26.29 -3.46
CA PRO A 640 1.44 25.92 -4.06
C PRO A 640 1.21 24.41 -3.95
N GLU A 641 0.34 24.00 -3.02
CA GLU A 641 -0.05 22.61 -2.82
C GLU A 641 -1.12 22.27 -3.86
N SER A 642 -0.98 21.11 -4.52
CA SER A 642 -2.13 20.49 -5.17
C SER A 642 -2.93 19.80 -4.06
N ASP A 643 -4.08 20.34 -3.71
CA ASP A 643 -4.98 19.83 -2.66
C ASP A 643 -5.56 18.42 -2.92
N ASN A 644 -5.14 17.73 -3.98
CA ASN A 644 -5.65 16.42 -4.39
C ASN A 644 -4.63 15.30 -4.20
N ALA A 645 -4.39 14.89 -2.95
CA ALA A 645 -3.79 13.61 -2.55
C ALA A 645 -3.79 13.53 -1.00
N LEU A 646 -4.17 12.47 -0.27
CA LEU A 646 -4.61 11.11 -0.54
C LEU A 646 -5.36 10.65 0.73
N GLU A 647 -6.69 10.60 0.69
CA GLU A 647 -7.47 9.66 1.51
C GLU A 647 -8.34 8.85 0.54
N LEU A 648 -7.69 8.07 -0.32
CA LEU A 648 -8.36 6.93 -0.94
C LEU A 648 -8.06 5.71 -0.09
N SER A 649 -9.14 5.21 0.48
CA SER A 649 -9.25 4.01 1.28
C SER A 649 -8.59 2.81 0.59
N ARG A 650 -8.08 1.91 1.43
CA ARG A 650 -7.67 0.55 1.07
C ARG A 650 -8.74 -0.13 0.19
N SER A 651 -8.45 -0.28 -1.09
CA SER A 651 -9.00 -1.35 -1.92
C SER A 651 -7.91 -1.90 -2.84
N GLY A 652 -7.37 -3.06 -2.43
CA GLY A 652 -6.79 -4.11 -3.28
C GLY A 652 -5.57 -3.76 -4.14
N ASP A 653 -4.39 -4.20 -3.68
CA ASP A 653 -3.47 -5.01 -4.50
C ASP A 653 -3.05 -6.23 -3.68
#